data_AF-A0A8B2ZHT5-F1
#
_entry.id   AF-A0A8B2ZHT5-F1
#
_cell.length_a   1.000
_cell.length_b   1.000
_cell.length_c   1.000
_cell.angle_alpha   90.00
_cell.angle_beta   90.00
_cell.angle_gamma   90.00
#
_symmetry.space_group_name_H-M   'P 1'
#
loop_
_entity.id
_entity.type
_entity.pdbx_description
1 polymer ?
#
loop_
_entity_poly.entity_id
_entity_poly.type
_entity_poly.pdbx_seq_one_letter_code
_entity_poly.pdbx_strand_id
1 'polypeptide(L)'
;MNSGMNESSESLDEKQLFKDLNEKLGNSLIELYEPKNKVVGRDDILHKLRISLNRVRTKVGCLVGLPGAGKTAIVETYQKISKEQNRDIQLMSLSIGAMSAHGKNKLNERIENLLPLLEEYENNLRKIRPNIELVLFVDEIHLIVSIYGQGSKIGGDLLKRALGRPSIRFIGATTNNEYEAYIGTDGAFARRLRKIPVDDIDKAITQEIARDFIDVYMPDSIREMNQDLPDSLFEKVIKANRMYRPEFAEPDKTLDVFEEAMSISEIENIRIDSDMINRIFDDNYGISLDFKANYDKIYNSIINRVVGQPMALYVVERTVKKLAFNIGFTESPTSMLFLGPSGVGKTEMTKAFAEGLHGEPDDYIHFDMSDYSLEDSEPDFRRDLGRKVKNTKKKIILLDELEKSNKLIRQTLLPILMEGISYYVSPGADGFAVRNPISLKNFVIIATSNVAHELFEEVHRFTKKKQKVTKDNINQYTDALKQEFQSLESDIHDALRAEFAPELIGRFTNIIPFYALHESTLLEIAEKTTMKLLKSLNQRPEGFKVELQSPIDWNHMGYNYVASEVIMFIVFELANSTDSNFGGARAITRYIENELYMEILDAIFDNPDKRRFVVRTNGLGGFENEGNVKGKGGLVVRPAV
;
A
#
# COMPACT_ATOMS: atom_id res chain seq x y z
N MET A 1 63.33 -40.18 48.84
CA MET A 1 62.01 -40.75 49.19
C MET A 1 61.08 -39.61 49.53
N ASN A 2 59.96 -39.58 48.79
CA ASN A 2 58.67 -38.91 48.98
C ASN A 2 58.64 -37.41 49.32
N SER A 3 58.26 -36.52 48.38
CA SER A 3 56.97 -36.37 47.66
C SER A 3 55.82 -35.92 48.56
N GLY A 4 55.62 -34.61 48.59
CA GLY A 4 54.38 -33.95 48.99
C GLY A 4 54.18 -32.75 48.08
N MET A 5 53.68 -33.00 46.85
CA MET A 5 53.20 -31.94 45.97
C MET A 5 51.81 -31.55 46.46
N ASN A 6 51.71 -30.32 46.95
CA ASN A 6 50.45 -29.62 47.15
C ASN A 6 49.76 -29.46 45.80
N GLU A 7 48.62 -30.13 45.62
CA GLU A 7 47.63 -29.73 44.63
C GLU A 7 47.00 -28.41 45.10
N SER A 8 47.30 -27.35 44.35
CA SER A 8 46.70 -26.04 44.49
C SER A 8 45.22 -26.11 44.09
N SER A 9 44.33 -25.85 45.03
CA SER A 9 42.92 -25.60 44.74
C SER A 9 42.78 -24.27 43.97
N GLU A 10 42.70 -24.34 42.64
CA GLU A 10 42.27 -23.19 41.84
C GLU A 10 40.85 -22.83 42.24
N SER A 11 40.67 -21.64 42.83
CA SER A 11 39.35 -21.08 43.06
C SER A 11 38.68 -20.84 41.70
N LEU A 12 37.64 -21.61 41.38
CA LEU A 12 36.83 -21.43 40.18
C LEU A 12 36.26 -20.00 40.16
N ASP A 13 36.73 -19.17 39.23
CA ASP A 13 36.22 -17.82 39.00
C ASP A 13 35.07 -17.86 37.97
N GLU A 14 33.89 -17.37 38.36
CA GLU A 14 32.69 -17.32 37.50
C GLU A 14 32.95 -16.56 36.19
N LYS A 15 33.75 -15.48 36.25
CA LYS A 15 34.08 -14.67 35.07
C LYS A 15 34.95 -15.45 34.10
N GLN A 16 35.93 -16.20 34.61
CA GLN A 16 36.79 -17.03 33.79
C GLN A 16 35.99 -18.19 33.16
N LEU A 17 35.11 -18.84 33.94
CA LEU A 17 34.23 -19.89 33.43
C LEU A 17 33.34 -19.39 32.27
N PHE A 18 32.75 -18.20 32.41
CA PHE A 18 31.93 -17.62 31.34
C PHE A 18 32.79 -17.29 30.11
N LYS A 19 33.97 -16.70 30.31
CA LYS A 19 34.89 -16.36 29.23
C LYS A 19 35.30 -17.60 28.43
N ASP A 20 35.69 -18.68 29.10
CA ASP A 20 36.09 -19.94 28.47
C ASP A 20 34.94 -20.58 27.67
N LEU A 21 33.73 -20.57 28.23
CA LEU A 21 32.52 -21.02 27.52
C LEU A 21 32.28 -20.17 26.26
N ASN A 22 32.31 -18.85 26.41
CA ASN A 22 31.93 -17.94 25.35
C ASN A 22 32.93 -17.98 24.19
N GLU A 23 34.24 -18.08 24.49
CA GLU A 23 35.29 -18.26 23.48
C GLU A 23 35.07 -19.51 22.63
N LYS A 24 34.71 -20.65 23.24
CA LYS A 24 34.36 -21.90 22.53
C LYS A 24 33.17 -21.71 21.57
N LEU A 25 32.21 -20.88 21.96
CA LEU A 25 31.03 -20.54 21.15
C LEU A 25 31.26 -19.35 20.21
N GLY A 26 32.48 -18.82 20.13
CA GLY A 26 32.85 -17.72 19.23
C GLY A 26 32.41 -16.34 19.71
N ASN A 27 32.39 -16.12 21.03
CA ASN A 27 31.95 -14.89 21.67
C ASN A 27 30.52 -14.51 21.27
N SER A 28 29.65 -15.52 21.17
CA SER A 28 28.26 -15.38 20.73
C SER A 28 27.26 -15.26 21.87
N LEU A 29 27.66 -15.46 23.12
CA LEU A 29 26.82 -15.30 24.30
C LEU A 29 26.99 -13.92 24.93
N ILE A 30 25.87 -13.35 25.36
CA ILE A 30 25.80 -12.12 26.15
C ILE A 30 24.92 -12.41 27.36
N GLU A 31 25.36 -12.04 28.56
CA GLU A 31 24.49 -12.07 29.73
C GLU A 31 23.49 -10.92 29.66
N LEU A 32 22.19 -11.23 29.69
CA LEU A 32 21.17 -10.20 29.67
C LEU A 32 21.06 -9.53 31.05
N TYR A 33 20.95 -8.21 31.03
CA TYR A 33 20.80 -7.42 32.24
C TYR A 33 19.39 -7.57 32.81
N GLU A 34 19.28 -7.41 34.13
CA GLU A 34 17.98 -7.39 34.78
C GLU A 34 17.30 -6.03 34.56
N PRO A 35 16.09 -5.99 34.00
CA PRO A 35 15.43 -4.73 33.69
C PRO A 35 14.99 -3.99 34.96
N LYS A 36 15.02 -2.66 34.92
CA LYS A 36 14.57 -1.82 36.04
C LYS A 36 13.07 -2.00 36.33
N ASN A 37 12.24 -2.10 35.30
CA ASN A 37 10.80 -2.26 35.41
C ASN A 37 10.37 -3.59 34.76
N LYS A 38 9.21 -4.12 35.17
CA LYS A 38 8.60 -5.31 34.53
C LYS A 38 7.83 -4.86 33.28
N VAL A 39 7.71 -5.74 32.29
CA VAL A 39 6.78 -5.49 31.17
C VAL A 39 5.34 -5.38 31.68
N VAL A 40 4.62 -4.38 31.18
CA VAL A 40 3.22 -4.13 31.52
C VAL A 40 2.31 -4.95 30.59
N GLY A 41 1.22 -5.51 31.13
CA GLY A 41 0.18 -6.18 30.34
C GLY A 41 0.56 -7.54 29.74
N ARG A 42 1.59 -8.20 30.28
CA ARG A 42 2.14 -9.47 29.74
C ARG A 42 2.07 -10.65 30.73
N ASP A 43 1.27 -10.54 31.80
CA ASP A 43 1.20 -11.54 32.88
C ASP A 43 0.84 -12.96 32.39
N ASP A 44 -0.15 -13.08 31.51
CA ASP A 44 -0.57 -14.37 30.95
C ASP A 44 0.54 -15.04 30.12
N ILE A 45 1.29 -14.24 29.35
CA ILE A 45 2.39 -14.73 28.53
C ILE A 45 3.55 -15.17 29.43
N LEU A 46 3.89 -14.37 30.43
CA LEU A 46 4.90 -14.71 31.45
C LEU A 46 4.52 -15.99 32.20
N HIS A 47 3.24 -16.17 32.54
CA HIS A 47 2.73 -17.38 33.17
C HIS A 47 2.87 -18.60 32.26
N LYS A 48 2.47 -18.51 30.98
CA LYS A 48 2.65 -19.57 29.98
C LYS A 48 4.12 -19.92 29.74
N LEU A 49 5.00 -18.91 29.72
CA LEU A 49 6.44 -19.09 29.61
C LEU A 49 6.98 -19.85 30.82
N ARG A 50 6.63 -19.43 32.04
CA ARG A 50 7.01 -20.12 33.27
C ARG A 50 6.56 -21.59 33.29
N ILE A 51 5.32 -21.88 32.90
CA ILE A 51 4.82 -23.27 32.78
C ILE A 51 5.71 -24.06 31.82
N SER A 52 6.08 -23.48 30.68
CA SER A 52 6.88 -24.15 29.66
C SER A 52 8.30 -24.46 30.14
N LEU A 53 8.92 -23.54 30.88
CA LEU A 53 10.28 -23.69 31.40
C LEU A 53 10.39 -24.56 32.66
N ASN A 54 9.28 -24.81 33.36
CA ASN A 54 9.23 -25.68 34.54
C ASN A 54 8.77 -27.12 34.22
N ARG A 55 8.61 -27.49 32.95
CA ARG A 55 8.27 -28.87 32.58
C ARG A 55 9.37 -29.84 32.97
N VAL A 56 8.99 -31.04 33.42
CA VAL A 56 9.90 -32.08 33.92
C VAL A 56 10.90 -32.55 32.85
N ARG A 57 10.46 -32.77 31.61
CA ARG A 57 11.27 -33.37 30.55
C ARG A 57 11.74 -32.40 29.46
N THR A 58 10.98 -31.34 29.20
CA THR A 58 11.21 -30.45 28.05
C THR A 58 11.04 -28.99 28.47
N LYS A 59 12.13 -28.39 28.93
CA LYS A 59 12.19 -27.01 29.44
C LYS A 59 12.33 -25.98 28.30
N VAL A 60 11.44 -26.05 27.31
CA VAL A 60 11.53 -25.27 26.07
C VAL A 60 10.27 -24.43 25.89
N GLY A 61 10.45 -23.13 25.68
CA GLY A 61 9.42 -22.19 25.23
C GLY A 61 9.82 -21.53 23.92
N CYS A 62 8.85 -21.18 23.08
CA CYS A 62 9.08 -20.41 21.86
C CYS A 62 8.07 -19.26 21.80
N LEU A 63 8.53 -18.02 21.97
CA LEU A 63 7.72 -16.81 21.86
C LEU A 63 7.53 -16.48 20.37
N VAL A 64 6.27 -16.45 19.91
CA VAL A 64 5.97 -16.20 18.49
C VAL A 64 4.97 -15.06 18.37
N GLY A 65 5.37 -13.97 17.73
CA GLY A 65 4.56 -12.76 17.57
C GLY A 65 5.20 -11.76 16.60
N LEU A 66 4.52 -10.67 16.26
CA LEU A 66 5.05 -9.67 15.31
C LEU A 66 6.39 -9.04 15.77
N PRO A 67 7.20 -8.48 14.85
CA PRO A 67 8.32 -7.62 15.19
C PRO A 67 7.88 -6.48 16.12
N GLY A 68 8.71 -6.12 17.11
CA GLY A 68 8.38 -5.06 18.06
C GLY A 68 7.41 -5.45 19.20
N ALA A 69 6.87 -6.68 19.22
CA ALA A 69 5.91 -7.09 20.26
C ALA A 69 6.50 -7.21 21.70
N GLY A 70 7.78 -6.91 21.91
CA GLY A 70 8.44 -7.01 23.22
C GLY A 70 8.84 -8.42 23.65
N LYS A 71 9.19 -9.31 22.69
CA LYS A 71 9.61 -10.69 22.99
C LYS A 71 10.83 -10.75 23.92
N THR A 72 11.85 -9.94 23.67
CA THR A 72 13.05 -9.81 24.53
C THR A 72 12.68 -9.27 25.92
N ALA A 73 11.87 -8.23 25.98
CA ALA A 73 11.43 -7.63 27.25
C ALA A 73 10.64 -8.62 28.14
N ILE A 74 9.85 -9.53 27.54
CA ILE A 74 9.18 -10.63 28.26
C ILE A 74 10.21 -11.57 28.91
N VAL A 75 11.29 -11.89 28.21
CA VAL A 75 12.34 -12.79 28.69
C VAL A 75 13.17 -12.14 29.80
N GLU A 76 13.53 -10.87 29.64
CA GLU A 76 14.19 -10.06 30.67
C GLU A 76 13.32 -9.95 31.94
N THR A 77 12.01 -9.72 31.77
CA THR A 77 11.07 -9.68 32.90
C THR A 77 10.92 -11.03 33.60
N TYR A 78 11.00 -12.15 32.86
CA TYR A 78 11.01 -13.48 33.46
C TYR A 78 12.22 -13.67 34.40
N GLN A 79 13.40 -13.15 34.05
CA GLN A 79 14.57 -13.17 34.93
C GLN A 79 14.30 -12.41 36.23
N LYS A 80 13.79 -11.18 36.12
CA LYS A 80 13.44 -10.33 37.28
C LYS A 80 12.43 -11.02 38.21
N ILE A 81 11.31 -11.50 37.68
CA ILE A 81 10.26 -12.19 38.46
C ILE A 81 10.83 -13.43 39.16
N SER A 82 11.74 -14.14 38.51
CA SER A 82 12.34 -15.34 39.09
C SER A 82 13.28 -15.00 40.25
N LYS A 83 14.09 -13.94 40.12
CA LYS A 83 14.94 -13.43 41.20
C LYS A 83 14.13 -12.93 42.39
N GLU A 84 13.03 -12.19 42.15
CA GLU A 84 12.09 -11.78 43.20
C GLU A 84 11.45 -12.97 43.95
N GLN A 85 11.39 -14.14 43.31
CA GLN A 85 10.94 -15.40 43.91
C GLN A 85 12.09 -16.21 44.54
N ASN A 86 13.23 -15.57 44.81
CA ASN A 86 14.44 -16.19 45.35
C ASN A 86 14.98 -17.35 44.52
N ARG A 87 14.74 -17.36 43.20
CA ARG A 87 15.39 -18.30 42.28
C ARG A 87 16.67 -17.69 41.75
N ASP A 88 17.75 -18.44 41.87
CA ASP A 88 19.03 -18.02 41.33
C ASP A 88 19.07 -18.34 39.82
N ILE A 89 18.88 -17.32 38.98
CA ILE A 89 18.81 -17.46 37.52
C ILE A 89 19.87 -16.62 36.83
N GLN A 90 20.59 -17.24 35.87
CA GLN A 90 21.43 -16.54 34.91
C GLN A 90 20.84 -16.69 33.50
N LEU A 91 20.54 -15.56 32.88
CA LEU A 91 19.92 -15.47 31.56
C LEU A 91 20.97 -15.04 30.53
N MET A 92 21.16 -15.86 29.51
CA MET A 92 22.12 -15.61 28.43
C MET A 92 21.40 -15.52 27.09
N SER A 93 21.73 -14.52 26.29
CA SER A 93 21.29 -14.40 24.89
C SER A 93 22.35 -14.93 23.94
N LEU A 94 21.93 -15.62 22.88
CA LEU A 94 22.79 -16.12 21.82
C LEU A 94 22.65 -15.28 20.55
N SER A 95 23.76 -14.71 20.09
CA SER A 95 23.87 -14.08 18.77
C SER A 95 24.27 -15.11 17.71
N ILE A 96 23.30 -15.52 16.89
CA ILE A 96 23.54 -16.46 15.78
C ILE A 96 24.51 -15.86 14.74
N GLY A 97 24.41 -14.54 14.49
CA GLY A 97 25.33 -13.82 13.62
C GLY A 97 26.78 -13.97 14.04
N ALA A 98 27.10 -13.67 15.32
CA ALA A 98 28.45 -13.83 15.86
C ALA A 98 28.91 -15.31 15.82
N MET A 99 28.00 -16.23 16.13
CA MET A 99 28.29 -17.67 16.09
C MET A 99 28.68 -18.16 14.70
N SER A 100 28.17 -17.51 13.64
CA SER A 100 28.39 -17.84 12.23
C SER A 100 29.62 -17.18 11.57
N ALA A 101 30.35 -16.30 12.29
CA ALA A 101 31.42 -15.47 11.73
C ALA A 101 32.58 -16.24 11.05
N HIS A 102 32.74 -17.54 11.34
CA HIS A 102 33.75 -18.41 10.73
C HIS A 102 33.16 -19.45 9.75
N GLY A 103 31.97 -19.18 9.20
CA GLY A 103 31.32 -20.01 8.20
C GLY A 103 30.50 -21.17 8.74
N LYS A 104 29.78 -21.85 7.84
CA LYS A 104 28.76 -22.87 8.17
C LYS A 104 29.31 -24.09 8.92
N ASN A 105 30.55 -24.51 8.63
CA ASN A 105 31.15 -25.67 9.30
C ASN A 105 31.40 -25.41 10.78
N LYS A 106 31.92 -24.23 11.13
CA LYS A 106 32.12 -23.83 12.53
C LYS A 106 30.80 -23.58 13.24
N LEU A 107 29.80 -23.06 12.52
CA LEU A 107 28.44 -22.91 13.05
C LEU A 107 27.83 -24.28 13.43
N ASN A 108 27.94 -25.29 12.55
CA ASN A 108 27.49 -26.66 12.84
C ASN A 108 28.12 -27.19 14.14
N GLU A 109 29.45 -27.14 14.23
CA GLU A 109 30.21 -27.60 15.39
C GLU A 109 29.76 -26.90 16.68
N ARG A 110 29.56 -25.59 16.64
CA ARG A 110 29.11 -24.80 17.81
C ARG A 110 27.67 -25.13 18.21
N ILE A 111 26.75 -25.30 17.26
CA ILE A 111 25.35 -25.65 17.57
C ILE A 111 25.25 -27.07 18.14
N GLU A 112 26.00 -28.04 17.60
CA GLU A 112 26.02 -29.40 18.14
C GLU A 112 26.50 -29.44 19.60
N ASN A 113 27.47 -28.60 19.94
CA ASN A 113 28.05 -28.53 21.28
C ASN A 113 27.40 -27.48 22.20
N LEU A 114 26.43 -26.70 21.72
CA LEU A 114 25.85 -25.56 22.46
C LEU A 114 25.25 -25.98 23.81
N LEU A 115 24.26 -26.87 23.81
CA LEU A 115 23.63 -27.31 25.06
C LEU A 115 24.53 -28.18 25.95
N PRO A 116 25.37 -29.08 25.39
CA PRO A 116 26.39 -29.78 26.20
C PRO A 116 27.37 -28.85 26.92
N LEU A 117 27.92 -27.85 26.23
CA LEU A 117 28.84 -26.88 26.84
C LEU A 117 28.15 -26.03 27.93
N LEU A 118 26.88 -25.67 27.71
CA LEU A 118 26.10 -24.96 28.72
C LEU A 118 25.77 -25.83 29.93
N GLU A 119 25.56 -27.14 29.75
CA GLU A 119 25.38 -28.08 30.86
C GLU A 119 26.67 -28.23 31.69
N GLU A 120 27.82 -28.35 31.03
CA GLU A 120 29.12 -28.36 31.68
C GLU A 120 29.34 -27.07 32.49
N TYR A 121 29.04 -25.92 31.89
CA TYR A 121 29.09 -24.62 32.55
C TYR A 121 28.15 -24.55 33.76
N GLU A 122 26.89 -25.00 33.63
CA GLU A 122 25.93 -25.03 34.75
C GLU A 122 26.46 -25.89 35.91
N ASN A 123 27.00 -27.08 35.60
CA ASN A 123 27.53 -27.99 36.60
C ASN A 123 28.76 -27.42 37.32
N ASN A 124 29.62 -26.68 36.61
CA ASN A 124 30.74 -25.98 37.22
C ASN A 124 30.28 -24.80 38.08
N LEU A 125 29.31 -24.00 37.60
CA LEU A 125 28.71 -22.93 38.39
C LEU A 125 28.01 -23.45 39.65
N ARG A 126 27.36 -24.61 39.61
CA ARG A 126 26.70 -25.22 40.79
C ARG A 126 27.67 -25.55 41.93
N LYS A 127 28.97 -25.66 41.66
CA LYS A 127 30.00 -25.79 42.71
C LYS A 127 30.14 -24.51 43.54
N ILE A 128 29.77 -23.36 42.98
CA ILE A 128 29.85 -22.01 43.57
C ILE A 128 28.45 -21.53 44.01
N ARG A 129 27.46 -21.71 43.13
CA ARG A 129 26.04 -21.31 43.29
C ARG A 129 25.14 -22.54 43.18
N PRO A 130 24.90 -23.29 44.28
CA PRO A 130 24.27 -24.61 44.24
C PRO A 130 22.88 -24.67 43.56
N ASN A 131 22.13 -23.57 43.61
CA ASN A 131 20.76 -23.48 43.11
C ASN A 131 20.65 -22.74 41.77
N ILE A 132 21.78 -22.48 41.09
CA ILE A 132 21.78 -21.75 39.83
C ILE A 132 21.00 -22.50 38.74
N GLU A 133 20.25 -21.70 38.00
CA GLU A 133 19.44 -22.11 36.87
C GLU A 133 19.88 -21.32 35.64
N LEU A 134 20.39 -22.01 34.63
CA LEU A 134 20.69 -21.38 33.34
C LEU A 134 19.47 -21.32 32.43
N VAL A 135 19.28 -20.16 31.79
CA VAL A 135 18.30 -19.92 30.74
C VAL A 135 19.01 -19.40 29.51
N LEU A 136 18.90 -20.12 28.39
CA LEU A 136 19.36 -19.67 27.09
C LEU A 136 18.21 -19.03 26.32
N PHE A 137 18.38 -17.78 25.92
CA PHE A 137 17.51 -17.07 24.99
C PHE A 137 18.15 -17.01 23.61
N VAL A 138 17.39 -17.39 22.59
CA VAL A 138 17.79 -17.27 21.19
C VAL A 138 16.75 -16.41 20.50
N ASP A 139 17.08 -15.13 20.32
CA ASP A 139 16.27 -14.26 19.47
C ASP A 139 16.43 -14.66 18.01
N GLU A 140 15.38 -14.45 17.21
CA GLU A 140 15.33 -14.83 15.81
C GLU A 140 15.77 -16.30 15.56
N ILE A 141 15.24 -17.24 16.33
CA ILE A 141 15.66 -18.66 16.30
C ILE A 141 15.58 -19.30 14.90
N HIS A 142 14.72 -18.76 14.02
CA HIS A 142 14.61 -19.19 12.63
C HIS A 142 15.92 -19.02 11.85
N LEU A 143 16.83 -18.11 12.27
CA LEU A 143 18.12 -17.89 11.62
C LEU A 143 19.02 -19.14 11.63
N ILE A 144 18.90 -19.99 12.65
CA ILE A 144 19.62 -21.28 12.68
C ILE A 144 19.17 -22.20 11.55
N VAL A 145 17.93 -22.07 11.08
CA VAL A 145 17.44 -22.82 9.92
C VAL A 145 17.79 -22.11 8.62
N SER A 146 17.56 -20.79 8.54
CA SER A 146 17.71 -19.99 7.32
C SER A 146 19.15 -19.95 6.77
N ILE A 147 20.17 -19.95 7.64
CA ILE A 147 21.59 -19.89 7.23
C ILE A 147 21.99 -21.05 6.30
N TYR A 148 21.30 -22.19 6.38
CA TYR A 148 21.58 -23.34 5.51
C TYR A 148 20.87 -23.27 4.15
N GLY A 149 20.05 -22.25 3.91
CA GLY A 149 19.34 -22.01 2.65
C GLY A 149 18.05 -22.82 2.50
N GLN A 150 17.26 -22.44 1.50
CA GLN A 150 15.96 -23.06 1.19
C GLN A 150 16.06 -24.59 1.03
N GLY A 151 15.15 -25.31 1.70
CA GLY A 151 15.03 -26.77 1.62
C GLY A 151 16.05 -27.55 2.47
N SER A 152 17.03 -26.88 3.10
CA SER A 152 17.97 -27.56 3.99
C SER A 152 17.31 -27.98 5.30
N LYS A 153 17.48 -29.24 5.68
CA LYS A 153 17.05 -29.76 6.99
C LYS A 153 18.13 -29.65 8.07
N ILE A 154 19.35 -29.22 7.71
CA ILE A 154 20.52 -29.26 8.59
C ILE A 154 20.27 -28.47 9.88
N GLY A 155 19.85 -27.20 9.77
CA GLY A 155 19.57 -26.35 10.93
C GLY A 155 18.49 -26.90 11.85
N GLY A 156 17.38 -27.38 11.26
CA GLY A 156 16.30 -28.03 12.00
C GLY A 156 16.74 -29.34 12.68
N ASP A 157 17.56 -30.16 12.00
CA ASP A 157 18.09 -31.41 12.54
C ASP A 157 19.08 -31.19 13.69
N LEU A 158 19.90 -30.14 13.60
CA LEU A 158 20.79 -29.70 14.67
C LEU A 158 20.00 -29.31 15.91
N LEU A 159 19.04 -28.40 15.77
CA LEU A 159 18.20 -27.96 16.89
C LEU A 159 17.31 -29.06 17.43
N LYS A 160 16.81 -29.96 16.57
CA LYS A 160 16.13 -31.17 17.04
C LYS A 160 17.05 -31.92 17.99
N ARG A 161 18.25 -32.33 17.56
CA ARG A 161 19.18 -33.10 18.40
C ARG A 161 19.44 -32.42 19.74
N ALA A 162 19.72 -31.12 19.74
CA ALA A 162 19.91 -30.33 20.95
C ALA A 162 18.64 -30.32 21.85
N LEU A 163 17.49 -29.95 21.30
CA LEU A 163 16.24 -29.76 22.06
C LEU A 163 15.48 -31.06 22.39
N GLY A 164 16.00 -32.24 21.99
CA GLY A 164 15.36 -33.52 22.29
C GLY A 164 15.36 -33.86 23.78
N ARG A 165 16.43 -33.47 24.49
CA ARG A 165 16.59 -33.59 25.95
C ARG A 165 17.39 -32.38 26.42
N PRO A 166 16.77 -31.19 26.49
CA PRO A 166 17.48 -29.99 26.86
C PRO A 166 17.94 -30.10 28.30
N SER A 167 19.26 -30.00 28.51
CA SER A 167 19.90 -29.98 29.81
C SER A 167 19.53 -28.71 30.60
N ILE A 168 19.45 -27.59 29.89
CA ILE A 168 19.13 -26.26 30.41
C ILE A 168 17.74 -25.75 29.96
N ARG A 169 17.28 -24.62 30.51
CA ARG A 169 16.06 -23.94 30.03
C ARG A 169 16.36 -23.22 28.73
N PHE A 170 15.45 -23.33 27.76
CA PHE A 170 15.62 -22.74 26.43
C PHE A 170 14.40 -21.92 26.04
N ILE A 171 14.63 -20.71 25.58
CA ILE A 171 13.63 -19.80 25.04
C ILE A 171 14.04 -19.41 23.61
N GLY A 172 13.24 -19.78 22.63
CA GLY A 172 13.34 -19.22 21.28
C GLY A 172 12.38 -18.05 21.09
N ALA A 173 12.72 -17.10 20.22
CA ALA A 173 11.79 -16.08 19.74
C ALA A 173 11.86 -15.94 18.21
N THR A 174 10.72 -15.69 17.56
CA THR A 174 10.65 -15.44 16.10
C THR A 174 9.31 -14.80 15.74
N THR A 175 9.15 -14.35 14.49
CA THR A 175 7.87 -13.87 13.99
C THR A 175 6.92 -15.01 13.60
N ASN A 176 5.62 -14.73 13.52
CA ASN A 176 4.64 -15.72 13.04
C ASN A 176 5.00 -16.21 11.62
N ASN A 177 5.39 -15.29 10.73
CA ASN A 177 5.70 -15.62 9.34
C ASN A 177 6.96 -16.47 9.24
N GLU A 178 8.02 -16.11 9.96
CA GLU A 178 9.24 -16.92 10.04
C GLU A 178 8.98 -18.28 10.68
N TYR A 179 8.16 -18.34 11.74
CA TYR A 179 7.82 -19.61 12.37
C TYR A 179 7.17 -20.55 11.35
N GLU A 180 6.14 -20.10 10.63
CA GLU A 180 5.47 -20.94 9.64
C GLU A 180 6.40 -21.31 8.47
N ALA A 181 7.26 -20.39 8.02
CA ALA A 181 8.18 -20.63 6.91
C ALA A 181 9.32 -21.62 7.28
N TYR A 182 9.95 -21.43 8.44
CA TYR A 182 11.21 -22.09 8.80
C TYR A 182 11.07 -23.24 9.80
N ILE A 183 10.04 -23.20 10.66
CA ILE A 183 9.89 -24.13 11.79
C ILE A 183 8.66 -25.01 11.60
N GLY A 184 7.53 -24.44 11.20
CA GLY A 184 6.24 -25.10 11.04
C GLY A 184 6.22 -26.16 9.94
N THR A 185 7.09 -26.02 8.94
CA THR A 185 7.26 -27.00 7.84
C THR A 185 7.81 -28.35 8.30
N ASP A 186 8.53 -28.40 9.44
CA ASP A 186 8.98 -29.64 10.07
C ASP A 186 8.22 -29.89 11.39
N GLY A 187 7.17 -30.72 11.32
CA GLY A 187 6.35 -31.06 12.47
C GLY A 187 7.12 -31.71 13.63
N ALA A 188 8.25 -32.40 13.38
CA ALA A 188 9.06 -33.00 14.44
C ALA A 188 9.92 -31.95 15.16
N PHE A 189 10.33 -30.89 14.47
CA PHE A 189 11.01 -29.74 15.06
C PHE A 189 10.04 -28.83 15.79
N ALA A 190 8.94 -28.45 15.15
CA ALA A 190 7.87 -27.64 15.74
C ALA A 190 7.33 -28.23 17.06
N ARG A 191 7.16 -29.56 17.16
CA ARG A 191 6.73 -30.21 18.40
C ARG A 191 7.70 -30.06 19.59
N ARG A 192 8.98 -29.76 19.34
CA ARG A 192 9.99 -29.50 20.41
C ARG A 192 9.92 -28.06 20.91
N LEU A 193 9.55 -27.13 20.04
CA LEU A 193 9.37 -25.72 20.36
C LEU A 193 7.91 -25.47 20.76
N ARG A 194 7.64 -25.37 22.07
CA ARG A 194 6.29 -25.04 22.53
C ARG A 194 5.96 -23.60 22.18
N LYS A 195 5.14 -23.41 21.14
CA LYS A 195 4.64 -22.10 20.69
C LYS A 195 3.85 -21.41 21.81
N ILE A 196 4.27 -20.21 22.15
CA ILE A 196 3.60 -19.27 23.07
C ILE A 196 3.31 -18.03 22.23
N PRO A 197 2.05 -17.85 21.77
CA PRO A 197 1.66 -16.67 21.02
C PRO A 197 1.89 -15.40 21.85
N VAL A 198 2.51 -14.40 21.22
CA VAL A 198 2.68 -13.05 21.76
C VAL A 198 1.79 -12.14 20.92
N ASP A 199 0.61 -11.89 21.45
CA ASP A 199 -0.40 -11.05 20.81
C ASP A 199 0.00 -9.56 20.90
N ASP A 200 -0.67 -8.72 20.12
CA ASP A 200 -0.47 -7.27 20.19
C ASP A 200 -0.99 -6.72 21.54
N ILE A 201 -0.42 -5.60 22.01
CA ILE A 201 -0.81 -4.99 23.30
C ILE A 201 -2.11 -4.19 23.10
N ASP A 202 -2.94 -4.02 24.14
CA ASP A 202 -4.12 -3.16 24.07
C ASP A 202 -3.78 -1.66 24.07
N LYS A 203 -4.65 -0.81 23.50
CA LYS A 203 -4.40 0.63 23.34
C LYS A 203 -4.08 1.32 24.65
N ALA A 204 -4.83 1.00 25.71
CA ALA A 204 -4.64 1.63 27.02
C ALA A 204 -3.26 1.31 27.59
N ILE A 205 -2.83 0.06 27.46
CA ILE A 205 -1.52 -0.41 27.95
C ILE A 205 -0.39 0.15 27.06
N THR A 206 -0.59 0.22 25.74
CA THR A 206 0.39 0.87 24.84
C THR A 206 0.60 2.33 25.23
N GLN A 207 -0.48 3.05 25.54
CA GLN A 207 -0.39 4.45 26.00
C GLN A 207 0.36 4.57 27.32
N GLU A 208 0.11 3.67 28.29
CA GLU A 208 0.84 3.62 29.56
C GLU A 208 2.35 3.42 29.33
N ILE A 209 2.71 2.40 28.53
CA ILE A 209 4.11 2.11 28.19
C ILE A 209 4.77 3.30 27.49
N ALA A 210 4.06 3.97 26.57
CA ALA A 210 4.58 5.14 25.87
C ALA A 210 4.82 6.34 26.81
N ARG A 211 3.95 6.55 27.81
CA ARG A 211 4.17 7.59 28.83
C ARG A 211 5.40 7.30 29.67
N ASP A 212 5.50 6.08 30.19
CA ASP A 212 6.66 5.66 30.98
C ASP A 212 7.97 5.82 30.19
N PHE A 213 7.95 5.46 28.89
CA PHE A 213 9.08 5.65 28.01
C PHE A 213 9.46 7.14 27.88
N ILE A 214 8.49 8.00 27.58
CA ILE A 214 8.73 9.44 27.46
C ILE A 214 9.27 10.03 28.77
N ASP A 215 8.67 9.69 29.91
CA ASP A 215 9.09 10.20 31.22
C ASP A 215 10.56 9.84 31.53
N VAL A 216 10.97 8.62 31.19
CA VAL A 216 12.32 8.09 31.41
C VAL A 216 13.34 8.68 30.44
N TYR A 217 13.02 8.76 29.15
CA TYR A 217 13.98 9.05 28.08
C TYR A 217 13.96 10.49 27.58
N MET A 218 12.97 11.30 27.96
CA MET A 218 12.90 12.71 27.54
C MET A 218 14.14 13.50 28.00
N PRO A 219 14.88 14.12 27.06
CA PRO A 219 16.01 14.98 27.40
C PRO A 219 15.59 16.15 28.29
N ASP A 220 16.45 16.50 29.26
CA ASP A 220 16.19 17.62 30.17
C ASP A 220 16.07 18.97 29.43
N SER A 221 16.71 19.10 28.25
CA SER A 221 16.66 20.26 27.36
C SER A 221 15.24 20.60 26.87
N ILE A 222 14.38 19.58 26.72
CA ILE A 222 13.01 19.73 26.19
C ILE A 222 11.91 19.39 27.20
N ARG A 223 12.29 18.94 28.40
CA ARG A 223 11.36 18.41 29.41
C ARG A 223 10.32 19.42 29.86
N GLU A 224 10.73 20.67 30.10
CA GLU A 224 9.81 21.74 30.51
C GLU A 224 8.77 22.06 29.42
N MET A 225 9.19 22.11 28.15
CA MET A 225 8.32 22.44 27.02
C MET A 225 7.30 21.34 26.71
N ASN A 226 7.68 20.08 26.95
CA ASN A 226 6.90 18.89 26.62
C ASN A 226 6.30 18.19 27.84
N GLN A 227 6.22 18.88 28.97
CA GLN A 227 5.54 18.37 30.15
C GLN A 227 4.05 18.13 29.83
N ASP A 228 3.50 17.04 30.36
CA ASP A 228 2.08 16.68 30.28
C ASP A 228 1.54 16.61 28.84
N LEU A 229 2.19 15.79 28.00
CA LEU A 229 1.67 15.54 26.64
C LEU A 229 0.22 15.02 26.68
N PRO A 230 -0.69 15.60 25.87
CA PRO A 230 -2.10 15.27 25.92
C PRO A 230 -2.38 13.87 25.37
N ASP A 231 -3.34 13.17 26.00
CA ASP A 231 -3.82 11.84 25.62
C ASP A 231 -4.18 11.74 24.12
N SER A 232 -4.72 12.81 23.56
CA SER A 232 -5.08 12.88 22.14
C SER A 232 -3.89 12.62 21.20
N LEU A 233 -2.65 12.93 21.59
CA LEU A 233 -1.46 12.61 20.78
C LEU A 233 -1.19 11.10 20.79
N PHE A 234 -1.22 10.46 21.96
CA PHE A 234 -1.06 9.02 22.09
C PHE A 234 -2.15 8.27 21.32
N GLU A 235 -3.41 8.69 21.49
CA GLU A 235 -4.54 8.14 20.74
C GLU A 235 -4.34 8.27 19.23
N LYS A 236 -3.87 9.43 18.75
CA LYS A 236 -3.60 9.68 17.33
C LYS A 236 -2.50 8.75 16.79
N VAL A 237 -1.37 8.65 17.48
CA VAL A 237 -0.23 7.79 17.08
C VAL A 237 -0.63 6.32 17.08
N ILE A 238 -1.22 5.83 18.17
CA ILE A 238 -1.63 4.42 18.32
C ILE A 238 -2.70 4.07 17.27
N LYS A 239 -3.67 4.96 17.03
CA LYS A 239 -4.70 4.75 16.01
C LYS A 239 -4.10 4.69 14.61
N ALA A 240 -3.20 5.62 14.27
CA ALA A 240 -2.49 5.63 13.00
C ALA A 240 -1.65 4.37 12.77
N ASN A 241 -0.84 3.99 13.77
CA ASN A 241 0.02 2.82 13.72
C ASN A 241 -0.77 1.51 13.52
N ARG A 242 -1.87 1.32 14.25
CA ARG A 242 -2.72 0.13 14.08
C ARG A 242 -3.39 0.07 12.73
N MET A 243 -3.69 1.23 12.15
CA MET A 243 -4.47 1.30 10.94
C MET A 243 -3.63 1.22 9.67
N TYR A 244 -2.44 1.82 9.69
CA TYR A 244 -1.61 2.01 8.51
C TYR A 244 -0.29 1.23 8.55
N ARG A 245 0.15 0.78 9.73
CA ARG A 245 1.39 -0.01 9.93
C ARG A 245 1.09 -1.38 10.58
N PRO A 246 0.30 -2.26 9.93
CA PRO A 246 -0.09 -3.56 10.48
C PRO A 246 1.06 -4.59 10.56
N GLU A 247 2.18 -4.34 9.91
CA GLU A 247 3.35 -5.23 9.87
C GLU A 247 4.19 -5.21 11.16
N PHE A 248 4.04 -4.15 11.97
CA PHE A 248 4.72 -3.97 13.25
C PHE A 248 3.71 -4.10 14.41
N ALA A 249 4.15 -4.62 15.55
CA ALA A 249 3.35 -4.64 16.78
C ALA A 249 3.58 -3.41 17.66
N GLU A 250 2.61 -3.16 18.54
CA GLU A 250 2.80 -2.30 19.71
C GLU A 250 3.60 -3.03 20.80
N PRO A 251 4.33 -2.29 21.66
CA PRO A 251 4.39 -0.82 21.75
C PRO A 251 5.46 -0.18 20.86
N ASP A 252 6.36 -0.98 20.29
CA ASP A 252 7.58 -0.55 19.60
C ASP A 252 7.34 0.52 18.53
N LYS A 253 6.37 0.32 17.63
CA LYS A 253 6.04 1.29 16.58
C LYS A 253 5.51 2.63 17.12
N THR A 254 4.93 2.65 18.32
CA THR A 254 4.51 3.90 18.98
C THR A 254 5.69 4.56 19.68
N LEU A 255 6.57 3.78 20.30
CA LEU A 255 7.79 4.31 20.92
C LEU A 255 8.71 4.95 19.87
N ASP A 256 8.91 4.29 18.72
CA ASP A 256 9.64 4.78 17.55
C ASP A 256 9.20 6.19 17.13
N VAL A 257 7.88 6.41 17.01
CA VAL A 257 7.32 7.73 16.66
C VAL A 257 7.60 8.78 17.73
N PHE A 258 7.48 8.44 19.02
CA PHE A 258 7.73 9.39 20.11
C PHE A 258 9.22 9.66 20.34
N GLU A 259 10.09 8.67 20.13
CA GLU A 259 11.55 8.82 20.16
C GLU A 259 12.00 9.83 19.10
N GLU A 260 11.45 9.71 17.89
CA GLU A 260 11.70 10.67 16.84
C GLU A 260 11.10 12.05 17.14
N ALA A 261 9.89 12.12 17.69
CA ALA A 261 9.29 13.39 18.11
C ALA A 261 10.14 14.10 19.17
N MET A 262 10.71 13.38 20.14
CA MET A 262 11.64 13.94 21.12
C MET A 262 12.93 14.43 20.46
N SER A 263 13.49 13.65 19.53
CA SER A 263 14.70 14.03 18.79
C SER A 263 14.50 15.30 17.97
N ILE A 264 13.38 15.39 17.25
CA ILE A 264 12.97 16.58 16.50
C ILE A 264 12.77 17.76 17.44
N SER A 265 12.04 17.56 18.55
CA SER A 265 11.79 18.60 19.55
C SER A 265 13.09 19.18 20.10
N GLU A 266 14.10 18.34 20.34
CA GLU A 266 15.41 18.77 20.83
C GLU A 266 16.22 19.53 19.78
N ILE A 267 16.25 19.05 18.53
CA ILE A 267 17.02 19.67 17.44
C ILE A 267 16.39 21.01 17.02
N GLU A 268 15.07 21.05 16.87
CA GLU A 268 14.34 22.21 16.37
C GLU A 268 13.86 23.15 17.49
N ASN A 269 13.95 22.73 18.76
CA ASN A 269 13.47 23.44 19.94
C ASN A 269 11.99 23.85 19.83
N ILE A 270 11.15 22.89 19.43
CA ILE A 270 9.69 23.05 19.27
C ILE A 270 8.93 22.00 20.08
N ARG A 271 7.72 22.32 20.51
CA ARG A 271 6.88 21.43 21.32
C ARG A 271 6.39 20.26 20.47
N ILE A 272 6.32 19.07 21.06
CA ILE A 272 5.68 17.90 20.47
C ILE A 272 4.17 18.15 20.44
N ASP A 273 3.63 18.26 19.23
CA ASP A 273 2.22 18.50 18.98
C ASP A 273 1.69 17.63 17.82
N SER A 274 0.42 17.85 17.46
CA SER A 274 -0.25 17.07 16.41
C SER A 274 0.40 17.30 15.03
N ASP A 275 0.93 18.49 14.77
CA ASP A 275 1.53 18.83 13.48
C ASP A 275 2.89 18.17 13.31
N MET A 276 3.68 18.08 14.39
CA MET A 276 4.90 17.29 14.41
C MET A 276 4.62 15.80 14.15
N ILE A 277 3.62 15.22 14.81
CA ILE A 277 3.23 13.82 14.56
C ILE A 277 2.80 13.63 13.11
N ASN A 278 2.02 14.56 12.54
CA ASN A 278 1.63 14.50 11.12
C ASN A 278 2.86 14.49 10.21
N ARG A 279 3.85 15.34 10.49
CA ARG A 279 5.09 15.43 9.72
C ARG A 279 5.86 14.10 9.77
N ILE A 280 6.05 13.52 10.95
CA ILE A 280 6.72 12.23 11.12
C ILE A 280 6.04 11.14 10.27
N PHE A 281 4.71 11.07 10.32
CA PHE A 281 3.98 10.07 9.53
C PHE A 281 4.05 10.31 8.02
N ASP A 282 4.03 11.56 7.55
CA ASP A 282 4.15 11.86 6.11
C ASP A 282 5.56 11.61 5.59
N ASP A 283 6.58 12.05 6.32
CA ASP A 283 7.97 12.02 5.88
C ASP A 283 8.53 10.59 5.91
N ASN A 284 8.28 9.83 6.97
CA ASN A 284 8.91 8.53 7.15
C ASN A 284 8.10 7.37 6.60
N TYR A 285 6.77 7.53 6.56
CA TYR A 285 5.87 6.45 6.19
C TYR A 285 4.99 6.80 4.98
N GLY A 286 5.00 8.05 4.49
CA GLY A 286 4.12 8.50 3.40
C GLY A 286 2.65 8.55 3.82
N ILE A 287 2.35 8.64 5.12
CA ILE A 287 1.00 8.59 5.67
C ILE A 287 0.57 9.99 6.10
N SER A 288 -0.33 10.59 5.32
CA SER A 288 -0.96 11.85 5.72
C SER A 288 -2.13 11.56 6.67
N LEU A 289 -1.96 11.87 7.96
CA LEU A 289 -2.96 11.62 9.01
C LEU A 289 -4.11 12.64 9.00
N ASP A 290 -3.81 13.88 8.67
CA ASP A 290 -4.79 14.97 8.58
C ASP A 290 -5.09 15.32 7.12
N PHE A 291 -5.04 14.32 6.25
CA PHE A 291 -5.38 14.48 4.84
C PHE A 291 -6.80 15.05 4.69
N LYS A 292 -6.90 16.32 4.35
CA LYS A 292 -8.16 16.99 4.01
C LYS A 292 -8.20 17.20 2.51
N ALA A 293 -9.02 16.40 1.84
CA ALA A 293 -9.32 16.60 0.44
C ALA A 293 -9.92 18.00 0.25
N ASN A 294 -9.26 18.85 -0.55
CA ASN A 294 -9.80 20.16 -0.88
C ASN A 294 -10.91 19.99 -1.93
N TYR A 295 -12.16 20.13 -1.47
CA TYR A 295 -13.34 19.96 -2.33
C TYR A 295 -13.26 20.82 -3.59
N ASP A 296 -13.00 22.12 -3.45
CA ASP A 296 -13.02 23.05 -4.59
C ASP A 296 -11.92 22.69 -5.60
N LYS A 297 -10.70 22.40 -5.13
CA LYS A 297 -9.59 22.01 -6.00
C LYS A 297 -9.92 20.73 -6.78
N ILE A 298 -10.44 19.71 -6.09
CA ILE A 298 -10.75 18.41 -6.70
C ILE A 298 -11.92 18.54 -7.67
N TYR A 299 -13.02 19.15 -7.23
CA TYR A 299 -14.21 19.26 -8.06
C TYR A 299 -14.00 20.15 -9.28
N ASN A 300 -13.28 21.28 -9.14
CA ASN A 300 -12.94 22.14 -10.27
C ASN A 300 -12.06 21.40 -11.30
N SER A 301 -11.08 20.61 -10.86
CA SER A 301 -10.29 19.76 -11.75
C SER A 301 -11.18 18.78 -12.54
N ILE A 302 -12.12 18.13 -11.85
CA ILE A 302 -13.08 17.18 -12.44
C ILE A 302 -13.95 17.85 -13.50
N ILE A 303 -14.64 18.95 -13.20
CA ILE A 303 -15.57 19.59 -14.15
C ILE A 303 -14.86 20.25 -15.34
N ASN A 304 -13.58 20.63 -15.18
CA ASN A 304 -12.79 21.20 -16.28
C ASN A 304 -12.42 20.14 -17.32
N ARG A 305 -12.16 18.91 -16.88
CA ARG A 305 -11.65 17.80 -17.70
C ARG A 305 -12.74 16.85 -18.19
N VAL A 306 -13.72 16.55 -17.34
CA VAL A 306 -14.80 15.61 -17.66
C VAL A 306 -16.00 16.38 -18.23
N VAL A 307 -16.41 16.00 -19.44
CA VAL A 307 -17.51 16.64 -20.17
C VAL A 307 -18.56 15.60 -20.55
N GLY A 308 -19.84 15.93 -20.34
CA GLY A 308 -20.99 15.15 -20.78
C GLY A 308 -21.28 13.91 -19.93
N GLN A 309 -20.89 13.92 -18.65
CA GLN A 309 -21.15 12.82 -17.72
C GLN A 309 -21.86 13.31 -16.44
N PRO A 310 -23.07 13.92 -16.54
CA PRO A 310 -23.72 14.61 -15.43
C PRO A 310 -23.99 13.71 -14.21
N MET A 311 -24.40 12.45 -14.43
CA MET A 311 -24.63 11.52 -13.32
C MET A 311 -23.33 11.04 -12.67
N ALA A 312 -22.28 10.81 -13.45
CA ALA A 312 -20.96 10.48 -12.89
C ALA A 312 -20.42 11.65 -12.05
N LEU A 313 -20.54 12.88 -12.57
CA LEU A 313 -20.19 14.10 -11.85
C LEU A 313 -20.97 14.24 -10.54
N TYR A 314 -22.27 13.97 -10.54
CA TYR A 314 -23.10 14.00 -9.33
C TYR A 314 -22.62 13.02 -8.25
N VAL A 315 -22.38 11.75 -8.60
CA VAL A 315 -21.95 10.72 -7.63
C VAL A 315 -20.54 11.00 -7.13
N VAL A 316 -19.64 11.43 -8.01
CA VAL A 316 -18.28 11.81 -7.63
C VAL A 316 -18.27 13.06 -6.76
N GLU A 317 -19.07 14.09 -7.05
CA GLU A 317 -19.20 15.29 -6.20
C GLU A 317 -19.53 14.90 -4.74
N ARG A 318 -20.48 13.99 -4.55
CA ARG A 318 -20.84 13.47 -3.22
C ARG A 318 -19.70 12.69 -2.58
N THR A 319 -18.94 11.92 -3.36
CA THR A 319 -17.77 11.18 -2.89
C THR A 319 -16.65 12.14 -2.46
N VAL A 320 -16.38 13.20 -3.24
CA VAL A 320 -15.41 14.25 -2.90
C VAL A 320 -15.88 15.00 -1.65
N LYS A 321 -17.17 15.33 -1.52
CA LYS A 321 -17.73 15.92 -0.28
C LYS A 321 -17.50 15.01 0.92
N LYS A 322 -17.70 13.70 0.78
CA LYS A 322 -17.43 12.73 1.85
C LYS A 322 -15.96 12.70 2.23
N LEU A 323 -15.05 12.71 1.26
CA LEU A 323 -13.60 12.76 1.50
C LEU A 323 -13.16 14.08 2.15
N ALA A 324 -13.73 15.21 1.71
CA ALA A 324 -13.44 16.53 2.24
C ALA A 324 -14.00 16.74 3.66
N PHE A 325 -15.16 16.14 3.95
CA PHE A 325 -15.79 16.17 5.26
C PHE A 325 -15.16 15.17 6.23
N ASN A 326 -14.50 14.11 5.75
CA ASN A 326 -14.02 13.05 6.61
C ASN A 326 -12.94 13.58 7.57
N ILE A 327 -13.34 13.77 8.82
CA ILE A 327 -12.48 14.16 9.93
C ILE A 327 -11.82 12.88 10.44
N GLY A 328 -10.78 12.42 9.73
CA GLY A 328 -9.86 11.39 10.20
C GLY A 328 -9.99 10.01 9.55
N PHE A 329 -9.60 9.01 10.34
CA PHE A 329 -9.35 7.61 9.96
C PHE A 329 -10.59 6.84 9.43
N THR A 330 -10.52 6.31 8.20
CA THR A 330 -11.52 5.41 7.56
C THR A 330 -11.20 3.92 7.63
N GLU A 331 -12.04 3.11 8.28
CA GLU A 331 -11.80 1.67 8.40
C GLU A 331 -11.77 0.87 7.09
N SER A 332 -12.27 1.44 5.99
CA SER A 332 -12.24 0.86 4.64
C SER A 332 -11.76 1.90 3.62
N PRO A 333 -11.12 1.48 2.52
CA PRO A 333 -10.81 2.39 1.42
C PRO A 333 -12.09 2.93 0.80
N THR A 334 -12.03 4.17 0.29
CA THR A 334 -13.11 4.68 -0.56
C THR A 334 -12.99 4.03 -1.93
N SER A 335 -14.03 3.33 -2.37
CA SER A 335 -13.98 2.53 -3.59
C SER A 335 -15.06 2.91 -4.59
N MET A 336 -14.71 3.02 -5.87
CA MET A 336 -15.64 3.36 -6.95
C MET A 336 -15.48 2.39 -8.11
N LEU A 337 -16.60 1.94 -8.70
CA LEU A 337 -16.62 1.15 -9.92
C LEU A 337 -17.24 1.97 -11.06
N PHE A 338 -16.42 2.33 -12.05
CA PHE A 338 -16.84 3.08 -13.23
C PHE A 338 -17.27 2.12 -14.34
N LEU A 339 -18.51 2.24 -14.81
CA LEU A 339 -19.11 1.35 -15.81
C LEU A 339 -19.45 2.11 -17.07
N GLY A 340 -19.21 1.53 -18.24
CA GLY A 340 -19.67 2.11 -19.50
C GLY A 340 -18.78 1.74 -20.69
N PRO A 341 -19.09 2.20 -21.90
CA PRO A 341 -18.30 1.92 -23.10
C PRO A 341 -16.84 2.42 -23.02
N SER A 342 -15.98 1.97 -23.94
CA SER A 342 -14.62 2.51 -24.06
C SER A 342 -14.64 3.95 -24.59
N GLY A 343 -13.68 4.78 -24.16
CA GLY A 343 -13.53 6.14 -24.69
C GLY A 343 -14.55 7.18 -24.21
N VAL A 344 -15.35 6.88 -23.18
CA VAL A 344 -16.38 7.79 -22.62
C VAL A 344 -15.88 8.69 -21.47
N GLY A 345 -14.65 8.49 -21.00
CA GLY A 345 -14.02 9.34 -19.96
C GLY A 345 -13.80 8.70 -18.59
N LYS A 346 -13.91 7.36 -18.44
CA LYS A 346 -13.64 6.66 -17.17
C LYS A 346 -12.24 6.97 -16.61
N THR A 347 -11.20 6.73 -17.41
CA THR A 347 -9.79 7.01 -17.04
C THR A 347 -9.54 8.52 -16.90
N GLU A 348 -10.21 9.35 -17.69
CA GLU A 348 -10.08 10.81 -17.62
C GLU A 348 -10.62 11.36 -16.28
N MET A 349 -11.70 10.77 -15.76
CA MET A 349 -12.20 11.09 -14.43
C MET A 349 -11.19 10.74 -13.34
N THR A 350 -10.49 9.61 -13.44
CA THR A 350 -9.39 9.26 -12.54
C THR A 350 -8.27 10.28 -12.59
N LYS A 351 -7.85 10.69 -13.80
CA LYS A 351 -6.81 11.71 -13.99
C LYS A 351 -7.20 13.05 -13.39
N ALA A 352 -8.44 13.48 -13.61
CA ALA A 352 -8.95 14.72 -13.05
C ALA A 352 -9.02 14.67 -11.52
N PHE A 353 -9.37 13.51 -10.96
CA PHE A 353 -9.35 13.28 -9.51
C PHE A 353 -7.92 13.35 -8.96
N ALA A 354 -6.94 12.72 -9.62
CA ALA A 354 -5.53 12.75 -9.25
C ALA A 354 -4.92 14.17 -9.31
N GLU A 355 -5.19 14.92 -10.38
CA GLU A 355 -4.76 16.31 -10.50
C GLU A 355 -5.39 17.19 -9.40
N GLY A 356 -6.65 16.95 -9.08
CA GLY A 356 -7.32 17.61 -7.97
C GLY A 356 -6.64 17.36 -6.62
N LEU A 357 -6.21 16.12 -6.39
CA LEU A 357 -5.63 15.65 -5.13
C LEU A 357 -4.17 16.08 -4.97
N HIS A 358 -3.36 15.82 -5.98
CA HIS A 358 -1.90 15.89 -5.93
C HIS A 358 -1.30 16.95 -6.86
N GLY A 359 -2.11 17.56 -7.72
CA GLY A 359 -1.67 18.55 -8.71
C GLY A 359 -1.24 17.96 -10.05
N GLU A 360 -1.07 16.64 -10.13
CA GLU A 360 -0.60 15.95 -11.33
C GLU A 360 -1.61 14.88 -11.78
N PRO A 361 -2.00 14.85 -13.06
CA PRO A 361 -3.06 13.96 -13.55
C PRO A 361 -2.66 12.48 -13.57
N ASP A 362 -1.36 12.18 -13.66
CA ASP A 362 -0.85 10.80 -13.69
C ASP A 362 -0.33 10.32 -12.31
N ASP A 363 -0.63 11.07 -11.24
CA ASP A 363 -0.24 10.72 -9.87
C ASP A 363 -1.19 9.70 -9.21
N TYR A 364 -1.26 8.53 -9.83
CA TYR A 364 -2.00 7.37 -9.33
C TYR A 364 -1.22 6.09 -9.59
N ILE A 365 -1.59 5.02 -8.88
CA ILE A 365 -1.05 3.68 -9.06
C ILE A 365 -1.92 2.96 -10.08
N HIS A 366 -1.35 2.54 -11.19
CA HIS A 366 -2.09 1.87 -12.26
C HIS A 366 -1.85 0.36 -12.25
N PHE A 367 -2.94 -0.39 -12.40
CA PHE A 367 -2.97 -1.82 -12.72
C PHE A 367 -3.86 -2.04 -13.94
N ASP A 368 -3.27 -2.54 -15.02
CA ASP A 368 -4.03 -3.12 -16.13
C ASP A 368 -4.44 -4.53 -15.71
N MET A 369 -5.75 -4.76 -15.59
CA MET A 369 -6.25 -6.03 -15.09
C MET A 369 -6.13 -7.17 -16.11
N SER A 370 -5.83 -6.85 -17.38
CA SER A 370 -5.53 -7.83 -18.44
C SER A 370 -4.21 -8.57 -18.19
N ASP A 371 -3.23 -7.90 -17.58
CA ASP A 371 -1.95 -8.50 -17.16
C ASP A 371 -2.15 -9.62 -16.13
N TYR A 372 -3.30 -9.62 -15.44
CA TYR A 372 -3.67 -10.56 -14.38
C TYR A 372 -4.83 -11.48 -14.77
N SER A 373 -4.91 -11.86 -16.04
CA SER A 373 -5.96 -12.72 -16.61
C SER A 373 -5.79 -14.21 -16.29
N LEU A 374 -4.56 -14.66 -16.05
CA LEU A 374 -4.23 -16.05 -15.71
C LEU A 374 -4.39 -16.34 -14.21
N GLU A 375 -4.65 -17.59 -13.85
CA GLU A 375 -4.85 -18.00 -12.45
C GLU A 375 -3.57 -17.86 -11.61
N ASP A 376 -2.41 -18.15 -12.21
CA ASP A 376 -1.09 -18.05 -11.59
C ASP A 376 -0.57 -16.60 -11.44
N SER A 377 -1.31 -15.62 -11.96
CA SER A 377 -0.98 -14.18 -11.83
C SER A 377 -1.35 -13.58 -10.47
N GLU A 378 -2.10 -14.30 -9.61
CA GLU A 378 -2.53 -13.77 -8.31
C GLU A 378 -1.41 -13.44 -7.33
N PRO A 379 -0.38 -14.29 -7.16
CA PRO A 379 0.79 -13.95 -6.37
C PRO A 379 1.53 -12.72 -6.92
N ASP A 380 1.60 -12.58 -8.24
CA ASP A 380 2.22 -11.43 -8.90
C ASP A 380 1.43 -10.15 -8.65
N PHE A 381 0.09 -10.19 -8.78
CA PHE A 381 -0.78 -9.06 -8.43
C PHE A 381 -0.59 -8.60 -6.99
N ARG A 382 -0.60 -9.54 -6.03
CA ARG A 382 -0.36 -9.19 -4.61
C ARG A 382 1.01 -8.57 -4.41
N ARG A 383 2.05 -9.13 -5.03
CA ARG A 383 3.43 -8.61 -4.95
C ARG A 383 3.51 -7.20 -5.52
N ASP A 384 2.94 -6.97 -6.69
CA ASP A 384 3.00 -5.68 -7.36
C ASP A 384 2.18 -4.63 -6.59
N LEU A 385 1.01 -5.01 -6.06
CA LEU A 385 0.22 -4.19 -5.12
C LEU A 385 1.04 -3.83 -3.88
N GLY A 386 1.63 -4.82 -3.23
CA GLY A 386 2.52 -4.65 -2.08
C GLY A 386 3.64 -3.64 -2.33
N ARG A 387 4.37 -3.82 -3.42
CA ARG A 387 5.51 -2.97 -3.78
C ARG A 387 5.11 -1.55 -4.15
N LYS A 388 4.01 -1.36 -4.88
CA LYS A 388 3.55 -0.03 -5.31
C LYS A 388 2.86 0.76 -4.19
N VAL A 389 2.23 0.07 -3.23
CA VAL A 389 1.55 0.68 -2.07
C VAL A 389 2.53 1.04 -0.95
N LYS A 390 3.59 0.26 -0.77
CA LYS A 390 4.58 0.51 0.29
C LYS A 390 5.34 1.82 0.03
N ASN A 391 5.39 2.69 1.03
CA ASN A 391 6.12 3.97 1.03
C ASN A 391 5.77 4.93 -0.12
N THR A 392 4.53 4.87 -0.64
CA THR A 392 4.07 5.75 -1.72
C THR A 392 3.28 6.94 -1.20
N LYS A 393 3.54 8.12 -1.77
CA LYS A 393 2.70 9.31 -1.52
C LYS A 393 1.40 9.29 -2.33
N LYS A 394 1.32 8.47 -3.39
CA LYS A 394 0.12 8.30 -4.22
C LYS A 394 -1.05 7.79 -3.39
N LYS A 395 -2.23 8.37 -3.54
CA LYS A 395 -3.44 7.96 -2.79
C LYS A 395 -4.52 7.31 -3.64
N ILE A 396 -4.31 7.20 -4.95
CA ILE A 396 -5.29 6.62 -5.87
C ILE A 396 -4.73 5.33 -6.47
N ILE A 397 -5.54 4.28 -6.49
CA ILE A 397 -5.28 3.03 -7.21
C ILE A 397 -6.32 2.89 -8.30
N LEU A 398 -5.88 2.77 -9.56
CA LEU A 398 -6.71 2.48 -10.71
C LEU A 398 -6.56 1.00 -11.09
N LEU A 399 -7.67 0.26 -11.05
CA LEU A 399 -7.83 -1.10 -11.56
C LEU A 399 -8.58 -1.02 -12.91
N ASP A 400 -7.85 -0.94 -14.01
CA ASP A 400 -8.44 -0.72 -15.33
C ASP A 400 -8.89 -2.04 -15.97
N GLU A 401 -10.10 -2.06 -16.57
CA GLU A 401 -10.70 -3.23 -17.22
C GLU A 401 -10.85 -4.45 -16.31
N LEU A 402 -11.46 -4.25 -15.13
CA LEU A 402 -11.60 -5.26 -14.07
C LEU A 402 -12.17 -6.61 -14.54
N GLU A 403 -13.06 -6.62 -15.53
CA GLU A 403 -13.64 -7.83 -16.13
C GLU A 403 -12.58 -8.77 -16.73
N LYS A 404 -11.44 -8.25 -17.20
CA LYS A 404 -10.39 -9.03 -17.86
C LYS A 404 -9.50 -9.81 -16.89
N SER A 405 -9.61 -9.53 -15.59
CA SER A 405 -8.85 -10.24 -14.56
C SER A 405 -9.28 -11.69 -14.40
N ASN A 406 -8.45 -12.50 -13.74
CA ASN A 406 -8.87 -13.81 -13.27
C ASN A 406 -9.84 -13.69 -12.08
N LYS A 407 -10.73 -14.68 -11.92
CA LYS A 407 -11.65 -14.77 -10.78
C LYS A 407 -10.93 -14.76 -9.42
N LEU A 408 -9.75 -15.37 -9.31
CA LEU A 408 -8.97 -15.41 -8.08
C LEU A 408 -8.45 -14.02 -7.67
N ILE A 409 -8.08 -13.18 -8.64
CA ILE A 409 -7.74 -11.77 -8.41
C ILE A 409 -8.94 -11.02 -7.84
N ARG A 410 -10.13 -11.21 -8.44
CA ARG A 410 -11.37 -10.59 -7.95
C ARG A 410 -11.72 -11.03 -6.52
N GLN A 411 -11.46 -12.28 -6.15
CA GLN A 411 -11.61 -12.76 -4.78
C GLN A 411 -10.62 -12.08 -3.82
N THR A 412 -9.39 -11.85 -4.27
CA THR A 412 -8.36 -11.11 -3.53
C THR A 412 -8.76 -9.66 -3.26
N LEU A 413 -9.53 -9.03 -4.14
CA LEU A 413 -10.05 -7.68 -3.95
C LEU A 413 -11.12 -7.57 -2.85
N LEU A 414 -11.81 -8.66 -2.49
CA LEU A 414 -12.87 -8.62 -1.47
C LEU A 414 -12.39 -8.08 -0.11
N PRO A 415 -11.39 -8.67 0.56
CA PRO A 415 -10.87 -8.13 1.83
C PRO A 415 -10.22 -6.76 1.65
N ILE A 416 -9.64 -6.46 0.48
CA ILE A 416 -9.04 -5.16 0.19
C ILE A 416 -10.11 -4.07 0.21
N LEU A 417 -11.23 -4.26 -0.49
CA LEU A 417 -12.30 -3.29 -0.58
C LEU A 417 -13.09 -3.16 0.74
N MET A 418 -13.13 -4.21 1.55
CA MET A 418 -13.81 -4.22 2.85
C MET A 418 -12.99 -3.63 3.98
N GLU A 419 -11.83 -4.23 4.24
CA GLU A 419 -11.03 -3.98 5.44
C GLU A 419 -9.83 -3.10 5.12
N GLY A 420 -9.54 -2.85 3.84
CA GLY A 420 -8.35 -2.13 3.43
C GLY A 420 -7.07 -2.86 3.82
N ILE A 421 -7.09 -4.18 3.94
CA ILE A 421 -5.91 -4.96 4.30
C ILE A 421 -5.62 -5.95 3.17
N SER A 422 -4.35 -6.07 2.83
CA SER A 422 -3.82 -7.15 2.00
C SER A 422 -2.53 -7.67 2.58
N TYR A 423 -1.95 -8.65 1.91
CA TYR A 423 -0.58 -9.06 2.15
C TYR A 423 0.06 -9.41 0.81
N TYR A 424 1.39 -9.31 0.76
CA TYR A 424 2.18 -9.83 -0.34
C TYR A 424 3.24 -10.79 0.18
N VAL A 425 3.66 -11.72 -0.68
CA VAL A 425 4.71 -12.66 -0.37
C VAL A 425 6.00 -12.20 -1.04
N SER A 426 7.09 -12.15 -0.28
CA SER A 426 8.43 -11.92 -0.81
C SER A 426 9.36 -13.05 -0.37
N PRO A 427 10.39 -13.40 -1.18
CA PRO A 427 11.44 -14.26 -0.69
C PRO A 427 12.23 -13.53 0.40
N GLY A 428 12.47 -14.21 1.53
CA GLY A 428 13.47 -13.81 2.51
C GLY A 428 14.88 -13.92 1.91
N ALA A 429 15.89 -13.47 2.65
CA ALA A 429 17.29 -13.46 2.19
C ALA A 429 17.82 -14.86 1.77
N ASP A 430 17.12 -15.90 2.20
CA ASP A 430 17.44 -17.31 1.98
C ASP A 430 16.46 -18.04 1.05
N GLY A 431 15.51 -17.31 0.44
CA GLY A 431 14.55 -17.82 -0.55
C GLY A 431 13.21 -18.29 0.00
N PHE A 432 12.99 -18.32 1.32
CA PHE A 432 11.70 -18.72 1.88
C PHE A 432 10.62 -17.65 1.73
N ALA A 433 9.37 -18.07 1.55
CA ALA A 433 8.24 -17.16 1.40
C ALA A 433 7.88 -16.47 2.74
N VAL A 434 8.01 -15.14 2.79
CA VAL A 434 7.60 -14.30 3.91
C VAL A 434 6.37 -13.51 3.53
N ARG A 435 5.31 -13.58 4.35
CA ARG A 435 4.10 -12.75 4.20
C ARG A 435 4.32 -11.38 4.82
N ASN A 436 4.00 -10.33 4.07
CA ASN A 436 4.10 -8.95 4.51
C ASN A 436 2.69 -8.32 4.43
N PRO A 437 2.04 -8.00 5.56
CA PRO A 437 0.75 -7.32 5.53
C PRO A 437 0.94 -5.88 5.04
N ILE A 438 -0.09 -5.33 4.40
CA ILE A 438 -0.16 -3.95 3.93
C ILE A 438 -1.53 -3.35 4.20
N SER A 439 -1.58 -2.04 4.43
CA SER A 439 -2.82 -1.28 4.59
C SER A 439 -3.10 -0.42 3.35
N LEU A 440 -4.32 -0.54 2.83
CA LEU A 440 -4.90 0.27 1.77
C LEU A 440 -5.99 1.21 2.30
N LYS A 441 -6.19 1.32 3.62
CA LYS A 441 -7.28 2.10 4.21
C LYS A 441 -7.24 3.60 3.88
N ASN A 442 -6.07 4.15 3.50
CA ASN A 442 -5.90 5.55 3.07
C ASN A 442 -5.88 5.72 1.53
N PHE A 443 -6.40 4.75 0.77
CA PHE A 443 -6.45 4.82 -0.69
C PHE A 443 -7.88 5.02 -1.20
N VAL A 444 -7.98 5.76 -2.30
CA VAL A 444 -9.15 5.79 -3.17
C VAL A 444 -8.93 4.73 -4.25
N ILE A 445 -9.73 3.67 -4.25
CA ILE A 445 -9.66 2.58 -5.22
C ILE A 445 -10.71 2.84 -6.30
N ILE A 446 -10.25 3.05 -7.53
CA ILE A 446 -11.11 3.23 -8.70
C ILE A 446 -10.94 2.00 -9.58
N ALA A 447 -12.02 1.28 -9.85
CA ALA A 447 -12.06 0.24 -10.84
C ALA A 447 -12.83 0.71 -12.07
N THR A 448 -12.42 0.30 -13.27
CA THR A 448 -13.19 0.54 -14.50
C THR A 448 -13.68 -0.79 -15.07
N SER A 449 -14.81 -0.76 -15.75
CA SER A 449 -15.30 -1.89 -16.51
C SER A 449 -16.12 -1.48 -17.72
N ASN A 450 -16.05 -2.28 -18.78
CA ASN A 450 -16.89 -2.13 -19.98
C ASN A 450 -18.17 -2.98 -19.93
N VAL A 451 -18.44 -3.64 -18.80
CA VAL A 451 -19.70 -4.37 -18.57
C VAL A 451 -20.89 -3.42 -18.64
N ALA A 452 -22.03 -3.95 -19.10
CA ALA A 452 -23.30 -3.22 -19.25
C ALA A 452 -23.27 -2.06 -20.28
N HIS A 453 -22.29 -2.01 -21.19
CA HIS A 453 -22.22 -0.93 -22.18
C HIS A 453 -23.49 -0.84 -23.07
N GLU A 454 -24.11 -1.97 -23.43
CA GLU A 454 -25.35 -2.03 -24.21
C GLU A 454 -26.51 -1.28 -23.53
N LEU A 455 -26.67 -1.43 -22.21
CA LEU A 455 -27.70 -0.74 -21.42
C LEU A 455 -27.55 0.79 -21.55
N PHE A 456 -26.30 1.28 -21.49
CA PHE A 456 -26.01 2.70 -21.55
C PHE A 456 -26.10 3.29 -22.96
N GLU A 457 -25.98 2.46 -24.00
CA GLU A 457 -26.28 2.88 -25.38
C GLU A 457 -27.79 3.02 -25.63
N GLU A 458 -28.61 2.11 -25.11
CA GLU A 458 -30.06 2.18 -25.28
C GLU A 458 -30.64 3.42 -24.59
N VAL A 459 -30.24 3.67 -23.34
CA VAL A 459 -30.62 4.87 -22.59
C VAL A 459 -30.27 6.13 -23.38
N HIS A 460 -29.07 6.20 -23.96
CA HIS A 460 -28.63 7.32 -24.78
C HIS A 460 -29.55 7.58 -26.00
N ARG A 461 -30.05 6.53 -26.67
CA ARG A 461 -31.00 6.67 -27.79
C ARG A 461 -32.35 7.24 -27.34
N PHE A 462 -32.80 6.92 -26.13
CA PHE A 462 -34.03 7.46 -25.57
C PHE A 462 -33.89 8.93 -25.17
N THR A 463 -32.74 9.36 -24.63
CA THR A 463 -32.49 10.76 -24.24
C THR A 463 -32.42 11.70 -25.44
N LYS A 464 -31.92 11.24 -26.60
CA LYS A 464 -31.90 12.02 -27.87
C LYS A 464 -33.29 12.58 -28.28
N LYS A 465 -34.39 11.98 -27.82
CA LYS A 465 -35.77 12.39 -28.19
C LYS A 465 -36.41 13.40 -27.24
N LYS A 466 -35.87 13.65 -26.04
CA LYS A 466 -36.56 14.43 -24.99
C LYS A 466 -35.85 15.71 -24.53
N GLN A 467 -34.53 15.86 -24.72
CA GLN A 467 -33.80 17.04 -24.24
C GLN A 467 -32.75 17.54 -25.25
N LYS A 468 -32.72 18.86 -25.47
CA LYS A 468 -31.66 19.54 -26.25
C LYS A 468 -30.43 19.73 -25.35
N VAL A 469 -29.38 18.95 -25.59
CA VAL A 469 -28.08 19.13 -24.94
C VAL A 469 -27.33 20.28 -25.63
N THR A 470 -26.86 21.23 -24.83
CA THR A 470 -26.15 22.45 -25.23
C THR A 470 -24.87 22.58 -24.42
N LYS A 471 -23.96 23.49 -24.79
CA LYS A 471 -22.72 23.71 -24.03
C LYS A 471 -22.98 24.09 -22.57
N ASP A 472 -24.05 24.86 -22.29
CA ASP A 472 -24.33 25.37 -20.95
C ASP A 472 -24.92 24.32 -19.99
N ASN A 473 -25.59 23.29 -20.51
CA ASN A 473 -26.25 22.26 -19.71
C ASN A 473 -25.61 20.86 -19.81
N ILE A 474 -24.51 20.71 -20.55
CA ILE A 474 -23.87 19.42 -20.83
C ILE A 474 -23.44 18.63 -19.59
N ASN A 475 -23.09 19.34 -18.50
CA ASN A 475 -22.67 18.76 -17.23
C ASN A 475 -23.73 18.94 -16.12
N GLN A 476 -24.90 19.49 -16.44
CA GLN A 476 -25.95 19.71 -15.44
C GLN A 476 -26.73 18.43 -15.19
N TYR A 477 -26.79 17.99 -13.93
CA TYR A 477 -27.70 16.93 -13.50
C TYR A 477 -29.06 17.54 -13.11
N THR A 478 -30.15 16.93 -13.58
CA THR A 478 -31.53 17.34 -13.27
C THR A 478 -32.20 16.28 -12.39
N ASP A 479 -33.30 16.62 -11.71
CA ASP A 479 -34.03 15.63 -10.91
C ASP A 479 -34.63 14.52 -11.78
N ALA A 480 -34.95 14.80 -13.05
CA ALA A 480 -35.35 13.79 -14.02
C ALA A 480 -34.23 12.77 -14.29
N LEU A 481 -32.99 13.24 -14.50
CA LEU A 481 -31.82 12.35 -14.69
C LEU A 481 -31.54 11.50 -13.44
N LYS A 482 -31.74 12.06 -12.24
CA LYS A 482 -31.61 11.29 -10.99
C LYS A 482 -32.65 10.18 -10.89
N GLN A 483 -33.90 10.46 -11.24
CA GLN A 483 -34.98 9.45 -11.24
C GLN A 483 -34.72 8.37 -12.29
N GLU A 484 -34.25 8.75 -13.47
CA GLU A 484 -33.83 7.81 -14.52
C GLU A 484 -32.70 6.90 -14.03
N PHE A 485 -31.65 7.47 -13.43
CA PHE A 485 -30.57 6.68 -12.85
C PHE A 485 -31.06 5.71 -11.77
N GLN A 486 -31.95 6.15 -10.87
CA GLN A 486 -32.55 5.27 -9.86
C GLN A 486 -33.36 4.14 -10.48
N SER A 487 -34.07 4.39 -11.59
CA SER A 487 -34.82 3.33 -12.29
C SER A 487 -33.92 2.29 -12.95
N LEU A 488 -32.71 2.68 -13.36
CA LEU A 488 -31.73 1.81 -13.99
C LEU A 488 -30.88 1.00 -13.00
N GLU A 489 -30.98 1.28 -11.69
CA GLU A 489 -30.12 0.66 -10.68
C GLU A 489 -30.28 -0.87 -10.66
N SER A 490 -31.51 -1.37 -10.81
CA SER A 490 -31.78 -2.82 -10.91
C SER A 490 -31.14 -3.43 -12.14
N ASP A 491 -31.29 -2.79 -13.30
CA ASP A 491 -30.76 -3.27 -14.58
C ASP A 491 -29.22 -3.27 -14.58
N ILE A 492 -28.60 -2.24 -13.99
CA ILE A 492 -27.15 -2.17 -13.80
C ILE A 492 -26.69 -3.33 -12.92
N HIS A 493 -27.37 -3.59 -11.81
CA HIS A 493 -27.02 -4.70 -10.92
C HIS A 493 -27.14 -6.06 -11.59
N ASP A 494 -28.20 -6.28 -12.37
CA ASP A 494 -28.40 -7.54 -13.09
C ASP A 494 -27.36 -7.72 -14.21
N ALA A 495 -27.02 -6.67 -14.94
CA ALA A 495 -25.95 -6.70 -15.93
C ALA A 495 -24.57 -6.98 -15.29
N LEU A 496 -24.27 -6.39 -14.13
CA LEU A 496 -23.03 -6.68 -13.41
C LEU A 496 -22.94 -8.11 -12.92
N ARG A 497 -24.05 -8.71 -12.50
CA ARG A 497 -24.09 -10.11 -12.01
C ARG A 497 -23.74 -11.14 -13.08
N ALA A 498 -23.85 -10.78 -14.35
CA ALA A 498 -23.42 -11.64 -15.45
C ALA A 498 -21.88 -11.85 -15.46
N GLU A 499 -21.11 -10.85 -15.04
CA GLU A 499 -19.64 -10.87 -15.08
C GLU A 499 -18.99 -10.98 -13.69
N PHE A 500 -19.58 -10.31 -12.70
CA PHE A 500 -19.04 -10.19 -11.35
C PHE A 500 -19.90 -10.90 -10.31
N ALA A 501 -19.23 -11.51 -9.32
CA ALA A 501 -19.92 -12.08 -8.18
C ALA A 501 -20.66 -10.97 -7.39
N PRO A 502 -21.90 -11.20 -6.90
CA PRO A 502 -22.65 -10.24 -6.10
C PRO A 502 -21.85 -9.70 -4.91
N GLU A 503 -21.02 -10.56 -4.31
CA GLU A 503 -20.15 -10.23 -3.18
C GLU A 503 -19.15 -9.12 -3.52
N LEU A 504 -18.60 -9.09 -4.74
CA LEU A 504 -17.65 -8.08 -5.19
C LEU A 504 -18.34 -6.75 -5.46
N ILE A 505 -19.48 -6.80 -6.15
CA ILE A 505 -20.30 -5.63 -6.47
C ILE A 505 -20.67 -4.89 -5.19
N GLY A 506 -21.12 -5.62 -4.17
CA GLY A 506 -21.50 -5.06 -2.87
C GLY A 506 -20.34 -4.50 -2.03
N ARG A 507 -19.07 -4.63 -2.45
CA ARG A 507 -17.91 -4.02 -1.74
C ARG A 507 -17.53 -2.65 -2.28
N PHE A 508 -17.96 -2.29 -3.49
CA PHE A 508 -17.70 -0.96 -4.01
C PHE A 508 -18.58 0.05 -3.27
N THR A 509 -17.98 1.16 -2.81
CA THR A 509 -18.72 2.21 -2.10
C THR A 509 -19.72 2.88 -3.03
N ASN A 510 -19.34 3.08 -4.29
CA ASN A 510 -20.21 3.63 -5.33
C ASN A 510 -20.02 2.87 -6.65
N ILE A 511 -21.12 2.68 -7.37
CA ILE A 511 -21.13 2.22 -8.75
C ILE A 511 -21.58 3.41 -9.60
N ILE A 512 -20.76 3.77 -10.60
CA ILE A 512 -20.92 5.02 -11.35
C ILE A 512 -21.02 4.71 -12.84
N PRO A 513 -22.19 4.92 -13.47
CA PRO A 513 -22.33 4.72 -14.90
C PRO A 513 -21.77 5.92 -15.68
N PHE A 514 -21.17 5.59 -16.82
CA PHE A 514 -20.72 6.51 -17.84
C PHE A 514 -21.49 6.21 -19.11
N TYR A 515 -22.28 7.17 -19.54
CA TYR A 515 -23.11 7.03 -20.73
C TYR A 515 -22.28 7.23 -22.00
N ALA A 516 -22.79 6.69 -23.11
CA ALA A 516 -22.29 7.03 -24.43
C ALA A 516 -22.32 8.55 -24.65
N LEU A 517 -21.28 9.09 -25.26
CA LEU A 517 -21.11 10.52 -25.44
C LEU A 517 -22.06 11.05 -26.52
N HIS A 518 -22.80 12.12 -26.21
CA HIS A 518 -23.60 12.83 -27.20
C HIS A 518 -22.69 13.53 -28.22
N GLU A 519 -23.19 13.74 -29.44
CA GLU A 519 -22.47 14.48 -30.49
C GLU A 519 -22.03 15.87 -30.01
N SER A 520 -22.89 16.60 -29.27
CA SER A 520 -22.52 17.87 -28.63
C SER A 520 -21.33 17.75 -27.69
N THR A 521 -21.21 16.62 -26.99
CA THR A 521 -20.09 16.33 -26.09
C THR A 521 -18.83 16.03 -26.88
N LEU A 522 -18.93 15.25 -27.94
CA LEU A 522 -17.80 14.96 -28.83
C LEU A 522 -17.28 16.24 -29.49
N LEU A 523 -18.17 17.14 -29.92
CA LEU A 523 -17.81 18.46 -30.48
C LEU A 523 -17.07 19.32 -29.45
N GLU A 524 -17.57 19.41 -28.22
CA GLU A 524 -16.92 20.18 -27.14
C GLU A 524 -15.54 19.59 -26.78
N ILE A 525 -15.42 18.27 -26.73
CA ILE A 525 -14.13 17.59 -26.50
C ILE A 525 -13.16 17.87 -27.65
N ALA A 526 -13.61 17.71 -28.90
CA ALA A 526 -12.79 18.00 -30.08
C ALA A 526 -12.30 19.44 -30.07
N GLU A 527 -13.18 20.40 -29.79
CA GLU A 527 -12.83 21.82 -29.71
C GLU A 527 -11.80 22.10 -28.61
N LYS A 528 -12.03 21.60 -27.38
CA LYS A 528 -11.07 21.77 -26.28
C LYS A 528 -9.69 21.18 -26.62
N THR A 529 -9.66 19.97 -27.18
CA THR A 529 -8.41 19.29 -27.53
C THR A 529 -7.67 20.00 -28.66
N THR A 530 -8.38 20.41 -29.71
CA THR A 530 -7.79 21.20 -30.81
C THR A 530 -7.27 22.55 -30.32
N MET A 531 -8.02 23.28 -29.51
CA MET A 531 -7.57 24.56 -28.95
C MET A 531 -6.34 24.40 -28.05
N LYS A 532 -6.24 23.29 -27.30
CA LYS A 532 -5.04 22.97 -26.51
C LYS A 532 -3.82 22.73 -27.40
N LEU A 533 -3.97 21.99 -28.50
CA LEU A 533 -2.92 21.77 -29.49
C LEU A 533 -2.45 23.09 -30.11
N LEU A 534 -3.39 23.91 -30.59
CA LEU A 534 -3.08 25.21 -31.21
C LEU A 534 -2.42 26.17 -30.23
N LYS A 535 -2.88 26.20 -28.97
CA LYS A 535 -2.24 27.00 -27.92
C LYS A 535 -0.79 26.57 -27.70
N SER A 536 -0.51 25.26 -27.62
CA SER A 536 0.85 24.73 -27.48
C SER A 536 1.76 25.13 -28.65
N LEU A 537 1.26 25.00 -29.89
CA LEU A 537 1.96 25.43 -31.09
C LEU A 537 2.22 26.94 -31.12
N ASN A 538 1.24 27.75 -30.71
CA ASN A 538 1.33 29.22 -30.77
C ASN A 538 2.20 29.82 -29.66
N GLN A 539 2.49 29.07 -28.60
CA GLN A 539 3.37 29.48 -27.52
C GLN A 539 4.84 29.13 -27.77
N ARG A 540 5.14 28.44 -28.88
CA ARG A 540 6.51 28.08 -29.24
C ARG A 540 7.38 29.32 -29.55
N PRO A 541 8.66 29.31 -29.17
CA PRO A 541 9.57 30.46 -29.35
C PRO A 541 9.79 30.86 -30.82
N GLU A 542 9.56 29.93 -31.76
CA GLU A 542 9.66 30.15 -33.19
C GLU A 542 8.58 31.10 -33.75
N GLY A 543 7.56 31.44 -32.95
CA GLY A 543 6.58 32.48 -33.26
C GLY A 543 5.51 32.08 -34.27
N PHE A 544 5.16 30.80 -34.34
CA PHE A 544 4.07 30.32 -35.19
C PHE A 544 2.71 30.78 -34.67
N LYS A 545 1.78 31.06 -35.58
CA LYS A 545 0.38 31.38 -35.28
C LYS A 545 -0.52 30.53 -36.17
N VAL A 546 -1.14 29.52 -35.57
CA VAL A 546 -2.07 28.59 -36.21
C VAL A 546 -3.46 28.83 -35.65
N GLU A 547 -4.44 29.06 -36.52
CA GLU A 547 -5.82 29.39 -36.14
C GLU A 547 -6.84 28.57 -36.95
N LEU A 548 -8.01 28.31 -36.36
CA LEU A 548 -9.17 27.77 -37.06
C LEU A 548 -10.00 28.91 -37.66
N GLN A 549 -10.84 28.59 -38.64
CA GLN A 549 -11.94 29.49 -39.02
C GLN A 549 -12.92 29.71 -37.85
N SER A 550 -13.57 30.87 -37.86
CA SER A 550 -14.63 31.19 -36.91
C SER A 550 -15.74 30.13 -36.95
N PRO A 551 -16.38 29.81 -35.81
CA PRO A 551 -17.48 28.88 -35.77
C PRO A 551 -18.64 29.29 -36.69
N ILE A 552 -19.29 28.30 -37.31
CA ILE A 552 -20.45 28.46 -38.19
C ILE A 552 -21.66 27.87 -37.45
N ASP A 553 -22.85 28.48 -37.63
CA ASP A 553 -24.11 27.89 -37.19
C ASP A 553 -24.60 26.87 -38.24
N TRP A 554 -24.57 25.59 -37.91
CA TRP A 554 -24.92 24.48 -38.81
C TRP A 554 -26.41 24.13 -38.79
N ASN A 555 -27.27 24.91 -38.12
CA ASN A 555 -28.72 24.69 -38.06
C ASN A 555 -29.34 24.55 -39.45
N HIS A 556 -28.83 25.31 -40.42
CA HIS A 556 -29.29 25.29 -41.81
C HIS A 556 -29.02 23.96 -42.54
N MET A 557 -28.09 23.13 -42.05
CA MET A 557 -27.75 21.81 -42.58
C MET A 557 -28.33 20.67 -41.74
N GLY A 558 -29.26 20.96 -40.83
CA GLY A 558 -29.89 19.96 -39.95
C GLY A 558 -29.05 19.58 -38.72
N TYR A 559 -27.91 20.23 -38.50
CA TYR A 559 -27.06 20.03 -37.32
C TYR A 559 -27.28 21.16 -36.31
N ASN A 560 -27.77 20.84 -35.11
CA ASN A 560 -28.14 21.86 -34.12
C ASN A 560 -26.95 22.37 -33.30
N TYR A 561 -25.87 22.76 -33.96
CA TYR A 561 -24.57 23.05 -33.35
C TYR A 561 -23.90 24.29 -33.97
N VAL A 562 -23.12 25.00 -33.14
CA VAL A 562 -22.22 26.07 -33.58
C VAL A 562 -20.79 25.59 -33.37
N ALA A 563 -20.06 25.34 -34.46
CA ALA A 563 -18.71 24.80 -34.43
C ALA A 563 -17.95 25.20 -35.71
N SER A 564 -16.61 25.18 -35.68
CA SER A 564 -15.83 25.37 -36.91
C SER A 564 -15.97 24.15 -37.83
N GLU A 565 -15.78 24.35 -39.13
CA GLU A 565 -15.78 23.27 -40.13
C GLU A 565 -14.80 22.14 -39.77
N VAL A 566 -13.64 22.46 -39.18
CA VAL A 566 -12.63 21.49 -38.76
C VAL A 566 -13.17 20.61 -37.62
N ILE A 567 -13.85 21.21 -36.65
CA ILE A 567 -14.44 20.46 -35.53
C ILE A 567 -15.61 19.59 -36.02
N MET A 568 -16.45 20.12 -36.91
CA MET A 568 -17.51 19.33 -37.55
C MET A 568 -16.94 18.17 -38.37
N PHE A 569 -15.85 18.38 -39.11
CA PHE A 569 -15.16 17.32 -39.84
C PHE A 569 -14.63 16.24 -38.90
N ILE A 570 -13.94 16.64 -37.82
CA ILE A 570 -13.36 15.71 -36.85
C ILE A 570 -14.44 14.83 -36.21
N VAL A 571 -15.62 15.40 -35.93
CA VAL A 571 -16.71 14.62 -35.30
C VAL A 571 -17.57 13.90 -36.33
N PHE A 572 -18.08 14.55 -37.37
CA PHE A 572 -19.08 13.94 -38.24
C PHE A 572 -18.52 13.17 -39.43
N GLU A 573 -17.32 13.50 -39.91
CA GLU A 573 -16.70 12.80 -41.04
C GLU A 573 -15.83 11.64 -40.55
N LEU A 574 -15.10 11.82 -39.44
CA LEU A 574 -14.31 10.73 -38.84
C LEU A 574 -15.16 9.83 -37.94
N ALA A 575 -16.05 10.37 -37.08
CA ALA A 575 -16.84 9.51 -36.16
C ALA A 575 -17.91 8.66 -36.83
N ASN A 576 -18.32 9.01 -38.06
CA ASN A 576 -19.31 8.25 -38.83
C ASN A 576 -18.70 7.34 -39.89
N SER A 577 -17.37 7.09 -39.89
CA SER A 577 -16.78 6.03 -40.70
C SER A 577 -17.15 4.65 -40.12
N THR A 578 -18.41 4.27 -40.28
CA THR A 578 -18.98 2.90 -40.28
C THR A 578 -18.79 1.96 -39.09
N ASP A 579 -18.09 2.30 -38.00
CA ASP A 579 -17.93 1.40 -36.86
C ASP A 579 -18.58 1.92 -35.57
N SER A 580 -19.48 1.12 -34.99
CA SER A 580 -19.97 1.25 -33.61
C SER A 580 -18.85 1.18 -32.56
N ASN A 581 -17.61 0.92 -32.99
CA ASN A 581 -16.38 0.90 -32.21
C ASN A 581 -15.48 2.13 -32.43
N PHE A 582 -16.01 3.29 -32.85
CA PHE A 582 -15.24 4.50 -33.14
C PHE A 582 -14.29 4.95 -32.01
N GLY A 583 -14.37 4.41 -30.79
CA GLY A 583 -13.42 4.71 -29.71
C GLY A 583 -13.68 6.05 -29.03
N GLY A 584 -14.82 6.70 -29.33
CA GLY A 584 -15.33 7.88 -28.65
C GLY A 584 -14.34 9.05 -28.62
N ALA A 585 -14.21 9.68 -27.45
CA ALA A 585 -13.28 10.79 -27.23
C ALA A 585 -11.81 10.41 -27.46
N ARG A 586 -11.46 9.12 -27.28
CA ARG A 586 -10.08 8.63 -27.47
C ARG A 586 -9.66 8.72 -28.92
N ALA A 587 -10.55 8.37 -29.85
CA ALA A 587 -10.25 8.46 -31.28
C ALA A 587 -10.15 9.90 -31.78
N ILE A 588 -11.03 10.78 -31.30
CA ILE A 588 -10.95 12.23 -31.55
C ILE A 588 -9.59 12.77 -31.11
N THR A 589 -9.17 12.45 -29.89
CA THR A 589 -7.89 12.91 -29.35
C THR A 589 -6.72 12.37 -30.17
N ARG A 590 -6.73 11.06 -30.48
CA ARG A 590 -5.70 10.43 -31.32
C ARG A 590 -5.60 11.08 -32.70
N TYR A 591 -6.74 11.39 -33.33
CA TYR A 591 -6.74 12.05 -34.63
C TYR A 591 -6.16 13.45 -34.55
N ILE A 592 -6.52 14.22 -33.53
CA ILE A 592 -5.99 15.58 -33.35
C ILE A 592 -4.47 15.55 -33.14
N GLU A 593 -3.98 14.62 -32.30
CA GLU A 593 -2.56 14.53 -31.94
C GLU A 593 -1.68 13.95 -33.05
N ASN A 594 -2.21 13.04 -33.87
CA ASN A 594 -1.41 12.32 -34.87
C ASN A 594 -1.63 12.81 -36.30
N GLU A 595 -2.85 13.21 -36.66
CA GLU A 595 -3.19 13.57 -38.05
C GLU A 595 -3.22 15.09 -38.19
N LEU A 596 -4.08 15.78 -37.43
CA LEU A 596 -4.17 17.25 -37.51
C LEU A 596 -2.83 17.92 -37.15
N TYR A 597 -2.13 17.41 -36.13
CA TYR A 597 -0.81 17.92 -35.79
C TYR A 597 0.20 17.75 -36.93
N MET A 598 0.22 16.60 -37.60
CA MET A 598 1.14 16.36 -38.72
C MET A 598 0.80 17.22 -39.93
N GLU A 599 -0.48 17.37 -40.28
CA GLU A 599 -0.92 18.29 -41.34
C GLU A 599 -0.46 19.74 -41.09
N ILE A 600 -0.48 20.18 -39.82
CA ILE A 600 0.04 21.49 -39.44
C ILE A 600 1.56 21.55 -39.58
N LEU A 601 2.28 20.51 -39.14
CA LEU A 601 3.73 20.45 -39.25
C LEU A 601 4.19 20.42 -40.70
N ASP A 602 3.59 19.60 -41.55
CA ASP A 602 3.91 19.48 -42.97
C ASP A 602 3.73 20.85 -43.65
N ALA A 603 2.62 21.55 -43.39
CA ALA A 603 2.43 22.90 -43.92
C ALA A 603 3.49 23.91 -43.43
N ILE A 604 3.95 23.79 -42.17
CA ILE A 604 5.03 24.61 -41.62
C ILE A 604 6.36 24.33 -42.33
N PHE A 605 6.72 23.05 -42.51
CA PHE A 605 7.97 22.64 -43.14
C PHE A 605 7.99 22.94 -44.65
N ASP A 606 6.86 22.79 -45.33
CA ASP A 606 6.69 23.14 -46.74
C ASP A 606 6.74 24.66 -46.98
N ASN A 607 6.53 25.47 -45.94
CA ASN A 607 6.51 26.93 -46.01
C ASN A 607 7.43 27.57 -44.95
N PRO A 608 8.76 27.37 -45.05
CA PRO A 608 9.70 27.77 -44.00
C PRO A 608 9.78 29.28 -43.76
N ASP A 609 9.36 30.10 -44.72
CA ASP A 609 9.33 31.57 -44.63
C ASP A 609 8.03 32.11 -44.01
N LYS A 610 7.04 31.25 -43.76
CA LYS A 610 5.74 31.62 -43.23
C LYS A 610 5.67 31.32 -41.73
N ARG A 611 4.91 32.14 -41.01
CA ARG A 611 4.68 31.99 -39.56
C ARG A 611 3.21 31.95 -39.19
N ARG A 612 2.30 32.24 -40.11
CA ARG A 612 0.85 32.23 -39.88
C ARG A 612 0.19 31.18 -40.74
N PHE A 613 -0.64 30.33 -40.16
CA PHE A 613 -1.31 29.23 -40.83
C PHE A 613 -2.79 29.18 -40.42
N VAL A 614 -3.65 28.79 -41.34
CA VAL A 614 -5.08 28.57 -41.09
C VAL A 614 -5.41 27.14 -41.42
N VAL A 615 -6.09 26.46 -40.50
CA VAL A 615 -6.61 25.11 -40.72
C VAL A 615 -8.05 25.18 -41.21
N ARG A 616 -8.32 24.46 -42.30
CA ARG A 616 -9.62 24.40 -42.96
C ARG A 616 -9.95 22.97 -43.38
N THR A 617 -11.18 22.76 -43.84
CA THR A 617 -11.54 21.56 -44.61
C THR A 617 -11.32 21.81 -46.11
N ASN A 618 -11.29 20.73 -46.90
CA ASN A 618 -11.25 20.80 -48.36
C ASN A 618 -12.61 21.11 -49.01
N GLY A 619 -13.69 21.27 -48.22
CA GLY A 619 -15.05 21.53 -48.69
C GLY A 619 -15.78 20.30 -49.26
N LEU A 620 -15.19 19.11 -49.14
CA LEU A 620 -15.72 17.86 -49.69
C LEU A 620 -16.32 16.92 -48.63
N GLY A 621 -16.46 17.37 -47.38
CA GLY A 621 -17.05 16.60 -46.29
C GLY A 621 -18.55 16.37 -46.50
N GLY A 622 -19.05 15.21 -46.08
CA GLY A 622 -20.47 14.85 -46.21
C GLY A 622 -21.41 15.73 -45.37
N PHE A 623 -20.91 16.37 -44.31
CA PHE A 623 -21.66 17.35 -43.52
C PHE A 623 -21.71 18.75 -44.16
N GLU A 624 -20.87 19.02 -45.17
CA GLU A 624 -20.73 20.33 -45.81
C GLU A 624 -21.67 20.51 -47.01
N ASN A 625 -22.15 19.42 -47.62
CA ASN A 625 -23.12 19.45 -48.71
C ASN A 625 -23.80 18.08 -48.85
N GLU A 626 -25.12 18.04 -49.05
CA GLU A 626 -25.88 16.79 -49.28
C GLU A 626 -25.38 15.99 -50.50
N GLY A 627 -24.72 16.65 -51.47
CA GLY A 627 -24.13 16.00 -52.64
C GLY A 627 -22.71 15.43 -52.46
N ASN A 628 -22.07 15.67 -51.32
CA ASN A 628 -20.71 15.19 -51.07
C ASN A 628 -20.69 13.71 -50.65
N VAL A 629 -19.70 12.97 -51.14
CA VAL A 629 -19.52 11.55 -50.77
C VAL A 629 -18.77 11.47 -49.44
N LYS A 630 -19.36 10.77 -48.46
CA LYS A 630 -18.70 10.47 -47.18
C LYS A 630 -17.32 9.84 -47.41
N GLY A 631 -16.32 10.31 -46.66
CA GLY A 631 -14.93 9.86 -46.72
C GLY A 631 -14.06 10.59 -47.76
N LYS A 632 -14.58 11.61 -48.46
CA LYS A 632 -13.80 12.48 -49.35
C LYS A 632 -13.41 13.82 -48.72
N GLY A 633 -13.97 14.14 -47.56
CA GLY A 633 -13.52 15.28 -46.75
C GLY A 633 -12.07 15.10 -46.32
N GLY A 634 -11.35 16.21 -46.22
CA GLY A 634 -9.96 16.24 -45.76
C GLY A 634 -9.63 17.59 -45.13
N LEU A 635 -8.57 17.60 -44.32
CA LEU A 635 -8.02 18.84 -43.77
C LEU A 635 -7.09 19.49 -44.78
N VAL A 636 -7.03 20.81 -44.72
CA VAL A 636 -6.13 21.62 -45.53
C VAL A 636 -5.55 22.71 -44.64
N VAL A 637 -4.23 22.68 -44.46
CA VAL A 637 -3.50 23.74 -43.73
C VAL A 637 -2.76 24.58 -44.76
N ARG A 638 -2.99 25.90 -44.72
CA ARG A 638 -2.31 26.84 -45.65
C ARG A 638 -1.74 28.04 -44.90
N PRO A 639 -0.66 28.66 -45.42
CA PRO A 639 -0.24 29.96 -44.95
C PRO A 639 -1.38 30.96 -45.00
N ALA A 640 -1.57 31.72 -43.92
CA ALA A 640 -2.48 32.85 -43.93
C ALA A 640 -1.96 33.89 -44.94
N VAL A 641 -2.86 34.41 -45.78
CA VAL A 641 -2.55 35.45 -46.78
C VAL A 641 -2.16 36.75 -46.08
#